data_AF-G0LK65-F1
#
_entry.id   AF-G0LK65-F1
#
_cell.length_a   1.000
_cell.length_b   1.000
_cell.length_c   1.000
_cell.angle_alpha   90.00
_cell.angle_beta   90.00
_cell.angle_gamma   90.00
#
_symmetry.space_group_name_H-M   'P 1'
#
loop_
_entity.id
_entity.type
_entity.pdbx_description
1 polymer ?
#
loop_
_entity_poly.entity_id
_entity_poly.type
_entity_poly.pdbx_seq_one_letter_code
_entity_poly.pdbx_strand_id
1 'polypeptide(L)'
;MGELSRCQSATLQVAVIALLIISMIAAGGVATAAESGTVQIQSAEDNDSDSTRLSYTFTANANGTASVTPRSEDQAGGDVTFELQSASSFTVRNGQRYTIEYRATARSGADERTYSFRPTVDVSGGGSYSESLSVDVNVLEPRFGSVDGKRTEIKFKGRSTESATVDVEIPNVGDGVMTGISASVDNSPSGIRVDLTSPGEIRAGSRESVNAQITASDSVSEGTYTIDVIVSDSTGSSESFGINVAIIKAPVLSASDRTIDLGDVLIGESTEESFTLREEGGDESVEDIDVDYTRRSGDGSLSLSPPNRISAGGSDDGSVSIQASDDAEQYEQLEWIATFRPADPDGVSANLRFDARVIYPAYYGAVGASNKIISFDEPQAERESFSETVRVAVENGGDLPMDIQDVDASVSGSGLRADIVSAPDTISAQSTQSVEVSVAAGATADEGDRRLDVSIDAAEPGQTTTSSTVTVDHETDIEAGQSDVTYGQVVATQRVTRSTDISERLGYQDVRRFNIEQVSGPDSGWLRVEERPSSLEAGDSAPFVTTLQFDTRAEFFTTYTWRYEITGSNVDTETITITATPRPIDFTATVESLQESDIPEESDRAVVATESAEAMEALADRLREGSDERSDTARGDITTVSAAGRSSVLIIEQITIAREQQAAGNYTAAQRSLTRAAAAYRTLETASTRIETTPVKNRIETAASAADESLATAIDEQRAYYQDRAQNNETAVLTTAQTQRQLARLAALTGNTDDANEFQQQSQTAFERYSTLVSEGNDNLQRARQAEANLSAVTLTSIGGQPIFWIGALDRVDARQQMITQAYAEATEKFDAAGATAQATTAREEQSAFDQRLSRGRLLSYGLAGAVGFGFLIIVSLELRAIYRYAQESEEAISGDFLIEPEASS
;
A
#
# COMPACT_ATOMS: atom_id res chain seq x y z
N MET A 1 48.14 35.93 72.03
CA MET A 1 47.37 36.63 73.08
C MET A 1 47.23 35.67 74.26
N GLY A 2 47.74 36.07 75.43
CA GLY A 2 47.54 35.39 76.72
C GLY A 2 48.53 34.26 77.02
N GLU A 3 49.85 34.51 77.04
CA GLU A 3 50.62 34.62 78.30
C GLU A 3 49.79 34.79 79.58
N LEU A 4 50.14 34.02 80.61
CA LEU A 4 50.56 34.47 81.95
C LEU A 4 50.32 33.35 82.97
N SER A 5 51.41 32.93 83.62
CA SER A 5 51.61 33.12 85.07
C SER A 5 51.05 31.98 85.92
N ARG A 6 51.67 31.52 87.01
CA ARG A 6 52.79 32.02 87.81
C ARG A 6 53.00 31.02 88.94
N CYS A 7 54.22 31.03 89.48
CA CYS A 7 54.52 30.96 90.93
C CYS A 7 54.14 29.66 91.67
N GLN A 8 54.80 29.24 92.74
CA GLN A 8 55.90 29.74 93.55
C GLN A 8 56.12 28.65 94.59
N SER A 9 57.35 28.54 95.09
CA SER A 9 57.62 28.11 96.48
C SER A 9 57.25 26.64 96.74
N ALA A 10 57.74 25.92 97.74
CA ALA A 10 58.38 26.26 98.98
C ALA A 10 59.21 25.01 99.34
N THR A 11 60.49 25.13 99.64
CA THR A 11 61.01 25.34 100.99
C THR A 11 60.90 24.11 101.91
N LEU A 12 62.07 23.76 102.46
CA LEU A 12 62.29 23.37 103.86
C LEU A 12 61.86 21.97 104.30
N GLN A 13 62.86 21.17 104.70
CA GLN A 13 63.07 20.55 106.03
C GLN A 13 63.89 19.26 105.82
N VAL A 14 64.93 18.87 106.57
CA VAL A 14 65.58 19.28 107.84
C VAL A 14 66.87 18.42 107.81
N ALA A 15 68.07 19.01 107.77
CA ALA A 15 68.92 19.34 108.92
C ALA A 15 69.42 18.14 109.75
N VAL A 16 70.66 18.28 110.25
CA VAL A 16 71.38 17.42 111.22
C VAL A 16 72.11 16.25 110.53
N ILE A 17 73.45 16.18 110.44
CA ILE A 17 74.46 16.36 111.47
C ILE A 17 75.68 17.12 110.91
N ALA A 18 75.91 18.27 111.52
CA ALA A 18 77.14 19.03 111.49
C ALA A 18 78.07 18.54 112.61
N LEU A 19 79.36 18.86 112.44
CA LEU A 19 80.30 19.25 113.50
C LEU A 19 80.53 18.28 114.68
N LEU A 20 81.75 17.73 114.72
CA LEU A 20 82.67 17.62 115.89
C LEU A 20 83.77 16.63 115.45
N ILE A 21 85.05 16.95 115.28
CA ILE A 21 85.94 17.89 115.99
C ILE A 21 87.09 18.29 115.05
N ILE A 22 87.22 19.59 114.80
CA ILE A 22 88.50 20.24 114.51
C ILE A 22 89.05 20.76 115.85
N SER A 23 90.37 20.66 116.00
CA SER A 23 91.27 21.35 116.94
C SER A 23 91.60 20.66 118.28
N MET A 24 92.74 19.96 118.27
CA MET A 24 93.84 20.35 119.16
C MET A 24 95.17 20.19 118.42
N ILE A 25 95.77 21.33 118.09
CA ILE A 25 97.13 21.49 117.59
C ILE A 25 98.06 21.41 118.80
N ALA A 26 99.01 20.48 118.80
CA ALA A 26 100.42 20.78 119.10
C ALA A 26 101.31 19.53 119.02
N ALA A 27 102.47 19.73 118.40
CA ALA A 27 103.70 18.94 118.49
C ALA A 27 103.84 17.66 117.62
N GLY A 28 104.40 17.88 116.42
CA GLY A 28 105.60 17.16 115.96
C GLY A 28 105.42 15.75 115.40
N GLY A 29 105.34 15.65 114.07
CA GLY A 29 105.57 14.41 113.33
C GLY A 29 104.81 14.41 112.01
N VAL A 30 105.49 14.68 110.89
CA VAL A 30 104.92 14.52 109.56
C VAL A 30 104.71 13.02 109.31
N ALA A 31 103.47 12.55 109.40
CA ALA A 31 103.03 11.32 108.74
C ALA A 31 102.47 11.73 107.38
N THR A 32 103.11 11.24 106.32
CA THR A 32 102.76 11.51 104.92
C THR A 32 101.43 10.85 104.57
N ALA A 33 100.61 11.51 103.74
CA ALA A 33 99.35 10.95 103.24
C ALA A 33 99.65 9.85 102.22
N ALA A 34 99.07 8.66 102.40
CA ALA A 34 99.18 7.54 101.46
C ALA A 34 98.53 7.90 100.11
N GLU A 35 99.14 7.49 98.99
CA GLU A 35 98.53 7.65 97.66
C GLU A 35 97.47 6.56 97.44
N SER A 36 96.25 6.96 97.06
CA SER A 36 95.11 6.07 96.87
C SER A 36 94.48 6.21 95.48
N GLY A 37 93.97 5.12 94.93
CA GLY A 37 93.19 5.08 93.68
C GLY A 37 92.03 4.10 93.77
N THR A 38 91.12 4.12 92.80
CA THR A 38 89.94 3.24 92.77
C THR A 38 89.93 2.44 91.48
N VAL A 39 89.50 1.18 91.55
CA VAL A 39 89.22 0.30 90.41
C VAL A 39 87.85 -0.34 90.58
N GLN A 40 87.15 -0.62 89.47
CA GLN A 40 85.81 -1.18 89.47
C GLN A 40 85.79 -2.55 88.81
N ILE A 41 85.14 -3.53 89.43
CA ILE A 41 85.01 -4.89 88.91
C ILE A 41 83.53 -5.27 88.85
N GLN A 42 83.06 -5.73 87.69
CA GLN A 42 81.72 -6.27 87.46
C GLN A 42 81.63 -7.68 88.05
N SER A 43 80.80 -7.87 89.07
CA SER A 43 80.58 -9.19 89.70
C SER A 43 79.98 -10.23 88.75
N ALA A 44 79.25 -9.78 87.72
CA ALA A 44 78.57 -10.64 86.76
C ALA A 44 79.44 -11.08 85.56
N GLU A 45 80.71 -10.66 85.50
CA GLU A 45 81.63 -11.01 84.42
C GLU A 45 82.82 -11.83 84.94
N ASP A 46 82.92 -13.09 84.49
CA ASP A 46 83.93 -14.06 84.96
C ASP A 46 85.40 -13.69 84.63
N ASN A 47 85.65 -12.60 83.90
CA ASN A 47 87.00 -12.16 83.50
C ASN A 47 87.18 -10.63 83.49
N ASP A 48 86.37 -9.87 84.22
CA ASP A 48 86.56 -8.42 84.28
C ASP A 48 87.90 -8.06 84.94
N SER A 49 88.49 -6.94 84.53
CA SER A 49 89.70 -6.42 85.14
C SER A 49 89.81 -4.92 84.96
N ASP A 50 90.16 -4.22 86.05
CA ASP A 50 90.40 -2.78 86.02
C ASP A 50 91.70 -2.45 86.77
N SER A 51 92.38 -1.39 86.32
CA SER A 51 93.70 -1.03 86.84
C SER A 51 93.88 0.46 87.01
N THR A 52 94.56 0.85 88.08
CA THR A 52 94.95 2.22 88.36
C THR A 52 96.44 2.34 88.65
N ARG A 53 97.00 3.55 88.56
CA ARG A 53 98.42 3.81 88.80
C ARG A 53 98.60 4.57 90.11
N LEU A 54 99.54 4.10 90.92
CA LEU A 54 99.88 4.66 92.23
C LEU A 54 101.39 4.93 92.29
N SER A 55 101.79 6.03 92.89
CA SER A 55 103.20 6.44 93.00
C SER A 55 103.59 6.92 94.39
N TYR A 56 104.88 7.05 94.64
CA TYR A 56 105.37 7.83 95.78
C TYR A 56 106.80 8.31 95.53
N THR A 57 107.26 9.30 96.31
CA THR A 57 108.58 9.89 96.12
C THR A 57 109.45 9.84 97.36
N PHE A 58 110.74 9.59 97.18
CA PHE A 58 111.72 9.64 98.28
C PHE A 58 112.97 10.42 97.87
N THR A 59 113.65 11.02 98.85
CA THR A 59 114.92 11.74 98.64
C THR A 59 116.07 10.93 99.22
N ALA A 60 117.02 10.49 98.38
CA ALA A 60 118.17 9.69 98.80
C ALA A 60 119.10 10.49 99.71
N ASN A 61 119.57 9.92 100.82
CA ASN A 61 120.45 10.59 101.81
C ASN A 61 121.93 10.18 101.67
N ALA A 62 122.25 9.31 100.70
CA ALA A 62 123.60 8.88 100.35
C ALA A 62 123.69 8.62 98.83
N ASN A 63 124.92 8.62 98.29
CA ASN A 63 125.16 8.15 96.94
C ASN A 63 125.22 6.62 96.95
N GLY A 64 124.50 5.94 96.06
CA GLY A 64 124.45 4.48 96.04
C GLY A 64 123.59 3.92 94.92
N THR A 65 123.32 2.61 94.96
CA THR A 65 122.29 1.99 94.12
C THR A 65 121.04 1.79 94.98
N ALA A 66 119.91 2.31 94.50
CA ALA A 66 118.59 2.06 95.07
C ALA A 66 117.99 0.81 94.42
N SER A 67 117.48 -0.11 95.24
CA SER A 67 116.76 -1.30 94.79
C SER A 67 115.34 -1.27 95.34
N VAL A 68 114.35 -1.48 94.47
CA VAL A 68 112.93 -1.47 94.83
C VAL A 68 112.43 -2.89 95.04
N THR A 69 111.84 -3.15 96.21
CA THR A 69 111.30 -4.46 96.58
C THR A 69 109.94 -4.31 97.29
N PRO A 70 108.93 -5.14 96.97
CA PRO A 70 108.91 -6.16 95.91
C PRO A 70 108.58 -5.56 94.52
N ARG A 71 108.97 -6.22 93.42
CA ARG A 71 108.63 -5.78 92.04
C ARG A 71 107.16 -6.01 91.70
N SER A 72 106.54 -7.00 92.31
CA SER A 72 105.12 -7.29 92.18
C SER A 72 104.66 -7.97 93.47
N GLU A 73 103.45 -7.68 93.89
CA GLU A 73 102.82 -8.33 95.03
C GLU A 73 101.34 -8.58 94.73
N ASP A 74 100.96 -9.85 94.79
CA ASP A 74 99.56 -10.26 94.83
C ASP A 74 99.06 -10.13 96.27
N GLN A 75 97.95 -9.44 96.45
CA GLN A 75 97.38 -9.27 97.77
C GLN A 75 96.55 -10.50 98.15
N ALA A 76 96.73 -10.97 99.38
CA ALA A 76 95.96 -12.08 99.91
C ALA A 76 94.47 -11.69 99.99
N GLY A 77 93.60 -12.53 99.43
CA GLY A 77 92.14 -12.34 99.40
C GLY A 77 91.67 -11.52 98.20
N GLY A 78 91.72 -12.12 97.00
CA GLY A 78 90.95 -11.69 95.84
C GLY A 78 91.73 -10.88 94.80
N ASP A 79 92.54 -11.54 93.98
CA ASP A 79 92.90 -11.12 92.62
C ASP A 79 93.28 -9.63 92.37
N VAL A 80 93.92 -8.98 93.36
CA VAL A 80 94.54 -7.66 93.22
C VAL A 80 96.05 -7.78 93.19
N THR A 81 96.66 -7.31 92.10
CA THR A 81 98.12 -7.30 91.93
C THR A 81 98.63 -5.87 91.88
N PHE A 82 99.66 -5.55 92.68
CA PHE A 82 100.46 -4.35 92.54
C PHE A 82 101.74 -4.70 91.76
N GLU A 83 102.00 -4.04 90.64
CA GLU A 83 103.17 -4.31 89.79
C GLU A 83 104.00 -3.04 89.54
N LEU A 84 105.29 -3.10 89.85
CA LEU A 84 106.26 -2.01 89.71
C LEU A 84 106.38 -1.63 88.23
N GLN A 85 106.10 -0.38 87.92
CA GLN A 85 106.28 0.19 86.58
C GLN A 85 107.64 0.89 86.43
N SER A 86 108.28 1.28 87.54
CA SER A 86 109.61 1.92 87.56
C SER A 86 110.77 0.92 87.50
N ALA A 87 112.00 1.41 87.27
CA ALA A 87 113.19 0.56 87.27
C ALA A 87 113.48 -0.03 88.67
N SER A 88 113.60 -1.35 88.75
CA SER A 88 113.81 -2.04 90.04
C SER A 88 115.18 -1.82 90.70
N SER A 89 116.15 -1.28 89.98
CA SER A 89 117.46 -0.91 90.51
C SER A 89 118.03 0.27 89.71
N PHE A 90 118.45 1.33 90.38
CA PHE A 90 118.99 2.54 89.74
C PHE A 90 119.95 3.30 90.64
N THR A 91 120.87 4.07 90.06
CA THR A 91 121.85 4.84 90.83
C THR A 91 121.21 6.11 91.40
N VAL A 92 121.35 6.32 92.70
CA VAL A 92 120.84 7.50 93.40
C VAL A 92 121.96 8.40 93.91
N ARG A 93 121.68 9.70 93.97
CA ARG A 93 122.58 10.72 94.49
C ARG A 93 122.00 11.35 95.75
N ASN A 94 122.86 11.60 96.73
CA ASN A 94 122.49 12.27 97.97
C ASN A 94 121.81 13.63 97.67
N GLY A 95 120.62 13.83 98.22
CA GLY A 95 119.81 15.03 98.08
C GLY A 95 118.84 15.04 96.87
N GLN A 96 118.91 14.08 95.94
CA GLN A 96 117.97 13.98 94.81
C GLN A 96 116.70 13.20 95.17
N ARG A 97 115.55 13.66 94.65
CA ARG A 97 114.24 13.03 94.81
C ARG A 97 113.94 12.11 93.62
N TYR A 98 113.41 10.93 93.91
CA TYR A 98 113.04 9.90 92.94
C TYR A 98 111.59 9.48 93.18
N THR A 99 110.88 9.13 92.10
CA THR A 99 109.50 8.62 92.13
C THR A 99 109.50 7.14 91.79
N ILE A 100 108.73 6.36 92.54
CA ILE A 100 108.45 4.95 92.27
C ILE A 100 106.97 4.83 91.93
N GLU A 101 106.66 4.16 90.82
CA GLU A 101 105.29 3.93 90.34
C GLU A 101 104.94 2.44 90.33
N TYR A 102 103.73 2.11 90.76
CA TYR A 102 103.09 0.80 90.68
C TYR A 102 101.76 0.90 89.93
N ARG A 103 101.37 -0.18 89.25
CA ARG A 103 100.01 -0.39 88.75
C ARG A 103 99.30 -1.35 89.68
N ALA A 104 98.18 -0.93 90.25
CA ALA A 104 97.27 -1.81 90.96
C ALA A 104 96.21 -2.30 89.97
N THR A 105 96.08 -3.61 89.79
CA THR A 105 95.07 -4.22 88.92
C THR A 105 94.21 -5.14 89.76
N ALA A 106 92.90 -4.93 89.77
CA ALA A 106 91.93 -5.90 90.27
C ALA A 106 91.40 -6.74 89.10
N ARG A 107 91.11 -8.01 89.34
CA ARG A 107 90.42 -8.89 88.41
C ARG A 107 89.17 -9.47 89.06
N SER A 108 88.29 -10.05 88.24
CA SER A 108 87.13 -10.83 88.68
C SER A 108 87.55 -11.85 89.73
N GLY A 109 86.86 -11.84 90.88
CA GLY A 109 87.28 -12.54 92.11
C GLY A 109 87.88 -11.65 93.20
N ALA A 110 88.12 -10.36 92.92
CA ALA A 110 88.56 -9.40 93.93
C ALA A 110 87.47 -9.04 94.95
N ASP A 111 87.81 -9.03 96.24
CA ASP A 111 86.89 -8.64 97.31
C ASP A 111 86.72 -7.12 97.34
N GLU A 112 85.50 -6.64 97.60
CA GLU A 112 85.25 -5.20 97.80
C GLU A 112 85.90 -4.72 99.11
N ARG A 113 87.06 -4.05 99.00
CA ARG A 113 87.76 -3.41 100.11
C ARG A 113 88.93 -2.56 99.62
N THR A 114 89.53 -1.84 100.56
CA THR A 114 90.84 -1.21 100.36
C THR A 114 91.96 -2.23 100.51
N TYR A 115 92.81 -2.32 99.49
CA TYR A 115 94.06 -3.07 99.51
C TYR A 115 95.22 -2.11 99.69
N SER A 116 96.05 -2.31 100.72
CA SER A 116 97.21 -1.48 100.97
C SER A 116 98.50 -2.26 100.73
N PHE A 117 99.39 -1.68 99.95
CA PHE A 117 100.69 -2.23 99.58
C PHE A 117 101.78 -1.22 99.96
N ARG A 118 102.85 -1.66 100.63
CA ARG A 118 103.93 -0.78 101.09
C ARG A 118 105.27 -1.20 100.49
N PRO A 119 105.60 -0.72 99.27
CA PRO A 119 106.89 -0.98 98.65
C PRO A 119 108.02 -0.29 99.42
N THR A 120 109.20 -0.89 99.35
CA THR A 120 110.40 -0.39 100.00
C THR A 120 111.51 -0.17 98.98
N VAL A 121 112.19 0.96 99.08
CA VAL A 121 113.40 1.28 98.31
C VAL A 121 114.59 1.31 99.25
N ASP A 122 115.52 0.36 99.07
CA ASP A 122 116.75 0.29 99.84
C ASP A 122 117.90 0.91 99.05
N VAL A 123 118.53 1.95 99.62
CA VAL A 123 119.71 2.59 99.04
C VAL A 123 120.96 2.03 99.71
N SER A 124 121.90 1.49 98.93
CA SER A 124 123.17 0.95 99.46
C SER A 124 123.95 2.00 100.26
N GLY A 125 123.96 1.87 101.59
CA GLY A 125 124.57 2.85 102.52
C GLY A 125 123.73 4.10 102.82
N GLY A 126 122.47 4.18 102.34
CA GLY A 126 121.58 5.35 102.39
C GLY A 126 120.19 5.11 102.98
N GLY A 127 120.02 4.05 103.76
CA GLY A 127 118.74 3.75 104.43
C GLY A 127 117.65 3.21 103.50
N SER A 128 116.46 3.04 104.08
CA SER A 128 115.31 2.38 103.48
C SER A 128 114.10 3.32 103.48
N TYR A 129 113.39 3.43 102.35
CA TYR A 129 112.27 4.35 102.15
C TYR A 129 111.01 3.58 101.74
N SER A 130 109.91 3.77 102.46
CA SER A 130 108.62 3.15 102.12
C SER A 130 107.45 4.11 102.33
N GLU A 131 106.46 4.01 101.46
CA GLU A 131 105.18 4.71 101.55
C GLU A 131 104.06 3.69 101.30
N SER A 132 102.89 3.91 101.92
CA SER A 132 101.74 3.04 101.67
C SER A 132 101.02 3.52 100.42
N LEU A 133 100.83 2.62 99.46
CA LEU A 133 99.94 2.77 98.32
C LEU A 133 98.65 2.02 98.62
N SER A 134 97.49 2.57 98.30
CA SER A 134 96.22 1.85 98.49
C SER A 134 95.36 1.88 97.24
N VAL A 135 94.66 0.78 96.95
CA VAL A 135 93.60 0.76 95.94
C VAL A 135 92.29 0.34 96.59
N ASP A 136 91.25 1.11 96.36
CA ASP A 136 89.87 0.74 96.69
C ASP A 136 89.30 -0.05 95.51
N VAL A 137 88.96 -1.32 95.75
CA VAL A 137 88.22 -2.13 94.78
C VAL A 137 86.75 -1.98 95.07
N ASN A 138 85.99 -1.47 94.10
CA ASN A 138 84.54 -1.44 94.15
C ASN A 138 84.00 -2.57 93.28
N VAL A 139 83.32 -3.55 93.89
CA VAL A 139 82.63 -4.59 93.14
C VAL A 139 81.23 -4.08 92.80
N LEU A 140 80.95 -3.93 91.52
CA LEU A 140 79.66 -3.47 91.03
C LEU A 140 78.73 -4.69 90.90
N GLU A 141 77.56 -4.61 91.52
CA GLU A 141 76.62 -5.73 91.62
C GLU A 141 75.34 -5.42 90.85
N PRO A 142 74.89 -6.31 89.93
CA PRO A 142 73.56 -6.20 89.38
C PRO A 142 72.53 -6.50 90.47
N ARG A 143 71.34 -5.90 90.35
CA ARG A 143 70.24 -6.20 91.26
C ARG A 143 68.92 -6.05 90.52
N PHE A 144 68.08 -7.08 90.57
CA PHE A 144 66.71 -6.99 90.05
C PHE A 144 65.92 -5.90 90.81
N GLY A 145 65.19 -5.08 90.06
CA GLY A 145 64.13 -4.26 90.63
C GLY A 145 62.80 -5.02 90.65
N SER A 146 61.79 -4.43 91.29
CA SER A 146 60.44 -4.99 91.29
C SER A 146 59.90 -5.12 89.85
N VAL A 147 59.44 -6.32 89.50
CA VAL A 147 58.79 -6.58 88.21
C VAL A 147 57.28 -6.62 88.40
N ASP A 148 56.56 -5.74 87.71
CA ASP A 148 55.10 -5.74 87.76
C ASP A 148 54.51 -6.93 86.99
N GLY A 149 53.55 -7.62 87.61
CA GLY A 149 52.80 -8.68 86.95
C GLY A 149 52.04 -8.17 85.72
N LYS A 150 51.87 -9.03 84.72
CA LYS A 150 51.14 -8.72 83.49
C LYS A 150 49.79 -9.41 83.42
N ARG A 151 48.91 -8.89 82.57
CA ARG A 151 47.62 -9.49 82.24
C ARG A 151 47.53 -9.63 80.72
N THR A 152 46.99 -10.75 80.26
CA THR A 152 46.68 -11.00 78.86
C THR A 152 45.45 -11.88 78.74
N GLU A 153 44.84 -11.90 77.56
CA GLU A 153 43.65 -12.68 77.25
C GLU A 153 43.95 -13.61 76.07
N ILE A 154 43.48 -14.85 76.15
CA ILE A 154 43.46 -15.78 75.02
C ILE A 154 41.99 -16.09 74.75
N LYS A 155 41.49 -15.58 73.62
CA LYS A 155 40.10 -15.77 73.18
C LYS A 155 40.05 -16.89 72.16
N PHE A 156 39.33 -17.96 72.48
CA PHE A 156 39.13 -19.08 71.57
C PHE A 156 38.09 -18.71 70.51
N LYS A 157 38.47 -18.87 69.24
CA LYS A 157 37.56 -18.71 68.09
C LYS A 157 37.27 -20.05 67.39
N GLY A 158 37.74 -21.16 67.95
CA GLY A 158 37.59 -22.50 67.42
C GLY A 158 38.38 -23.56 68.22
N ARG A 159 38.30 -24.82 67.79
CA ARG A 159 38.76 -26.00 68.56
C ARG A 159 40.20 -26.40 68.28
N SER A 160 41.16 -25.60 68.75
CA SER A 160 42.57 -25.99 68.67
C SER A 160 43.42 -25.34 69.76
N THR A 161 44.35 -24.48 69.38
CA THR A 161 45.28 -23.77 70.25
C THR A 161 45.29 -22.31 69.87
N GLU A 162 45.22 -21.43 70.85
CA GLU A 162 45.34 -19.99 70.66
C GLU A 162 46.51 -19.46 71.47
N SER A 163 47.13 -18.39 70.98
CA SER A 163 48.35 -17.84 71.58
C SER A 163 48.31 -16.33 71.76
N ALA A 164 48.93 -15.85 72.84
CA ALA A 164 49.16 -14.44 73.10
C ALA A 164 50.64 -14.21 73.46
N THR A 165 51.14 -13.02 73.15
CA THR A 165 52.51 -12.61 73.46
C THR A 165 52.50 -11.50 74.51
N VAL A 166 53.34 -11.63 75.52
CA VAL A 166 53.47 -10.66 76.60
C VAL A 166 54.94 -10.28 76.79
N ASP A 167 55.23 -8.98 76.75
CA ASP A 167 56.55 -8.44 77.08
C ASP A 167 56.59 -7.99 78.53
N VAL A 168 57.56 -8.51 79.29
CA VAL A 168 57.78 -8.16 80.69
C VAL A 168 59.11 -7.47 80.85
N GLU A 169 59.08 -6.18 81.23
CA GLU A 169 60.29 -5.39 81.47
C GLU A 169 60.96 -5.84 82.78
N ILE A 170 62.24 -6.21 82.68
CA ILE A 170 63.09 -6.60 83.79
C ILE A 170 64.06 -5.45 84.09
N PRO A 171 63.91 -4.73 85.21
CA PRO A 171 64.81 -3.63 85.56
C PRO A 171 66.05 -4.12 86.32
N ASN A 172 67.23 -3.64 85.93
CA ASN A 172 68.46 -3.74 86.72
C ASN A 172 68.67 -2.43 87.50
N VAL A 173 68.37 -2.46 88.80
CA VAL A 173 68.54 -1.34 89.74
C VAL A 173 69.86 -1.39 90.52
N GLY A 174 70.72 -2.35 90.17
CA GLY A 174 72.10 -2.43 90.63
C GLY A 174 73.01 -1.48 89.86
N ASP A 175 74.23 -1.30 90.36
CA ASP A 175 75.28 -0.50 89.73
C ASP A 175 76.19 -1.32 88.81
N GLY A 176 76.09 -2.65 88.86
CA GLY A 176 76.73 -3.59 87.92
C GLY A 176 75.87 -3.97 86.71
N VAL A 177 76.50 -4.48 85.66
CA VAL A 177 75.82 -5.05 84.49
C VAL A 177 75.25 -6.42 84.86
N MET A 178 74.02 -6.71 84.42
CA MET A 178 73.37 -8.00 84.62
C MET A 178 73.55 -8.83 83.34
N THR A 179 74.14 -10.02 83.45
CA THR A 179 74.40 -10.92 82.31
C THR A 179 73.85 -12.32 82.61
N GLY A 180 73.81 -13.19 81.59
CA GLY A 180 73.34 -14.57 81.77
C GLY A 180 71.87 -14.66 82.18
N ILE A 181 71.05 -13.69 81.77
CA ILE A 181 69.63 -13.65 82.14
C ILE A 181 68.92 -14.87 81.55
N SER A 182 68.32 -15.67 82.42
CA SER A 182 67.47 -16.79 82.04
C SER A 182 66.13 -16.70 82.75
N ALA A 183 65.05 -16.77 81.97
CA ALA A 183 63.71 -16.89 82.49
C ALA A 183 63.22 -18.33 82.38
N SER A 184 62.60 -18.83 83.44
CA SER A 184 61.99 -20.15 83.50
C SER A 184 60.62 -20.06 84.13
N VAL A 185 59.74 -20.97 83.73
CA VAL A 185 58.39 -21.07 84.29
C VAL A 185 58.46 -21.99 85.51
N ASP A 186 58.05 -21.48 86.67
CA ASP A 186 58.01 -22.26 87.91
C ASP A 186 56.78 -23.18 87.94
N ASN A 187 55.64 -22.64 87.53
CA ASN A 187 54.38 -23.38 87.42
C ASN A 187 53.57 -22.91 86.20
N SER A 188 53.10 -23.87 85.40
CA SER A 188 52.15 -23.63 84.33
C SER A 188 50.93 -24.53 84.51
N PRO A 189 49.71 -24.00 84.44
CA PRO A 189 48.49 -24.81 84.39
C PRO A 189 48.54 -25.86 83.26
N SER A 190 47.96 -27.03 83.51
CA SER A 190 47.86 -28.08 82.49
C SER A 190 47.11 -27.57 81.26
N GLY A 191 47.71 -27.73 80.08
CA GLY A 191 47.12 -27.28 78.81
C GLY A 191 47.53 -25.86 78.39
N ILE A 192 48.32 -25.14 79.21
CA ILE A 192 48.97 -23.88 78.85
C ILE A 192 50.48 -24.12 78.74
N ARG A 193 51.05 -23.76 77.57
CA ARG A 193 52.48 -23.78 77.28
C ARG A 193 53.00 -22.35 77.23
N VAL A 194 54.15 -22.11 77.83
CA VAL A 194 54.82 -20.80 77.75
C VAL A 194 56.24 -21.00 77.26
N ASP A 195 56.55 -20.35 76.15
CA ASP A 195 57.90 -20.28 75.61
C ASP A 195 58.47 -18.87 75.93
N LEU A 196 59.57 -18.84 76.69
CA LEU A 196 60.19 -17.61 77.18
C LEU A 196 61.46 -17.29 76.39
N THR A 197 61.63 -16.03 76.01
CA THR A 197 62.87 -15.51 75.41
C THR A 197 63.43 -14.42 76.31
N SER A 198 64.66 -14.60 76.80
CA SER A 198 65.34 -13.68 77.73
C SER A 198 66.36 -12.79 77.00
N PRO A 199 66.59 -11.55 77.47
CA PRO A 199 67.63 -10.69 76.93
C PRO A 199 69.04 -11.21 77.28
N GLY A 200 70.04 -10.87 76.48
CA GLY A 200 71.43 -11.32 76.73
C GLY A 200 72.16 -10.54 77.83
N GLU A 201 71.80 -9.27 78.04
CA GLU A 201 72.43 -8.35 78.99
C GLU A 201 71.45 -7.22 79.38
N ILE A 202 71.49 -6.76 80.63
CA ILE A 202 70.81 -5.54 81.10
C ILE A 202 71.83 -4.62 81.78
N ARG A 203 72.10 -3.46 81.17
CA ARG A 203 73.03 -2.46 81.72
C ARG A 203 72.55 -1.91 83.06
N ALA A 204 73.48 -1.42 83.87
CA ALA A 204 73.19 -0.76 85.14
C ALA A 204 72.16 0.38 84.97
N GLY A 205 71.16 0.42 85.85
CA GLY A 205 70.07 1.40 85.81
C GLY A 205 69.10 1.28 84.63
N SER A 206 69.24 0.25 83.78
CA SER A 206 68.43 0.05 82.57
C SER A 206 67.42 -1.08 82.74
N ARG A 207 66.55 -1.29 81.74
CA ARG A 207 65.55 -2.36 81.71
C ARG A 207 65.52 -3.00 80.32
N GLU A 208 65.32 -4.32 80.27
CA GLU A 208 65.14 -5.08 79.02
C GLU A 208 63.99 -6.07 79.18
N SER A 209 63.37 -6.53 78.09
CA SER A 209 62.16 -7.35 78.16
C SER A 209 62.43 -8.84 78.05
N VAL A 210 61.75 -9.64 78.87
CA VAL A 210 61.51 -11.07 78.65
C VAL A 210 60.20 -11.20 77.87
N ASN A 211 60.26 -11.86 76.71
CA ASN A 211 59.09 -12.13 75.89
C ASN A 211 58.50 -13.50 76.26
N ALA A 212 57.22 -13.54 76.62
CA ALA A 212 56.48 -14.75 76.89
C ALA A 212 55.46 -15.01 75.79
N GLN A 213 55.67 -16.07 75.01
CA GLN A 213 54.66 -16.61 74.10
C GLN A 213 53.85 -17.67 74.84
N ILE A 214 52.59 -17.35 75.13
CA ILE A 214 51.68 -18.19 75.90
C ILE A 214 50.71 -18.83 74.92
N THR A 215 50.68 -20.16 74.85
CA THR A 215 49.78 -20.93 74.01
C THR A 215 48.89 -21.80 74.87
N ALA A 216 47.58 -21.61 74.79
CA ALA A 216 46.60 -22.43 75.48
C ALA A 216 45.93 -23.41 74.50
N SER A 217 45.70 -24.63 74.95
CA SER A 217 44.85 -25.60 74.24
C SER A 217 43.38 -25.42 74.60
N ASP A 218 42.48 -25.81 73.70
CA ASP A 218 41.03 -25.79 73.95
C ASP A 218 40.60 -26.64 75.15
N SER A 219 41.43 -27.59 75.60
CA SER A 219 41.14 -28.41 76.77
C SER A 219 41.19 -27.63 78.10
N VAL A 220 41.75 -26.42 78.09
CA VAL A 220 41.80 -25.53 79.25
C VAL A 220 40.41 -24.94 79.49
N SER A 221 39.92 -25.05 80.72
CA SER A 221 38.63 -24.46 81.09
C SER A 221 38.70 -22.93 81.05
N GLU A 222 37.56 -22.28 80.86
CA GLU A 222 37.47 -20.83 80.99
C GLU A 222 37.82 -20.37 82.41
N GLY A 223 38.50 -19.23 82.51
CA GLY A 223 38.91 -18.65 83.78
C GLY A 223 40.24 -17.90 83.69
N THR A 224 40.63 -17.29 84.81
CA THR A 224 41.93 -16.62 84.94
C THR A 224 42.95 -17.55 85.57
N TYR A 225 44.08 -17.72 84.90
CA TYR A 225 45.20 -18.54 85.34
C TYR A 225 46.43 -17.68 85.57
N THR A 226 47.15 -17.93 86.67
CA THR A 226 48.42 -17.26 86.95
C THR A 226 49.58 -18.19 86.57
N ILE A 227 50.52 -17.64 85.81
CA ILE A 227 51.76 -18.29 85.40
C ILE A 227 52.90 -17.58 86.13
N ASP A 228 53.61 -18.31 86.99
CA ASP A 228 54.72 -17.76 87.75
C ASP A 228 56.03 -17.95 86.97
N VAL A 229 56.69 -16.84 86.67
CA VAL A 229 57.95 -16.80 85.93
C VAL A 229 59.05 -16.35 86.88
N ILE A 230 60.13 -17.12 86.93
CA ILE A 230 61.35 -16.79 87.67
C ILE A 230 62.40 -16.37 86.66
N VAL A 231 62.93 -15.16 86.83
CA VAL A 231 64.10 -14.67 86.08
C VAL A 231 65.32 -14.71 87.00
N SER A 232 66.43 -15.21 86.49
CA SER A 232 67.71 -15.27 87.21
C SER A 232 68.84 -14.71 86.36
N ASP A 233 69.91 -14.27 87.01
CA ASP A 233 71.14 -13.81 86.36
C ASP A 233 72.35 -14.73 86.65
N SER A 234 73.50 -14.40 86.07
CA SER A 234 74.77 -15.14 86.25
C SER A 234 75.33 -15.11 87.67
N THR A 235 74.90 -14.17 88.52
CA THR A 235 75.35 -14.04 89.92
C THR A 235 74.57 -14.96 90.87
N GLY A 236 73.51 -15.60 90.38
CA GLY A 236 72.60 -16.43 91.18
C GLY A 236 71.48 -15.63 91.84
N SER A 237 71.34 -14.33 91.52
CA SER A 237 70.19 -13.53 91.93
C SER A 237 68.96 -13.93 91.11
N SER A 238 67.77 -13.86 91.71
CA SER A 238 66.52 -14.18 91.03
C SER A 238 65.36 -13.31 91.50
N GLU A 239 64.42 -13.03 90.61
CA GLU A 239 63.15 -12.33 90.87
C GLU A 239 61.99 -13.11 90.25
N SER A 240 60.82 -13.08 90.88
CA SER A 240 59.62 -13.77 90.40
C SER A 240 58.48 -12.81 90.11
N PHE A 241 57.76 -13.01 89.02
CA PHE A 241 56.55 -12.26 88.69
C PHE A 241 55.48 -13.17 88.09
N GLY A 242 54.21 -12.79 88.26
CA GLY A 242 53.06 -13.52 87.72
C GLY A 242 52.53 -12.91 86.42
N ILE A 243 52.21 -13.75 85.44
CA ILE A 243 51.40 -13.40 84.26
C ILE A 243 50.00 -14.00 84.43
N ASN A 244 48.98 -13.16 84.51
CA ASN A 244 47.60 -13.61 84.56
C ASN A 244 47.04 -13.72 83.13
N VAL A 245 46.57 -14.91 82.77
CA VAL A 245 46.01 -15.24 81.48
C VAL A 245 44.53 -15.54 81.67
N ALA A 246 43.66 -14.71 81.12
CA ALA A 246 42.24 -15.03 81.03
C ALA A 246 42.00 -15.88 79.78
N ILE A 247 41.54 -17.11 79.97
CA ILE A 247 41.03 -17.96 78.91
C ILE A 247 39.56 -17.62 78.74
N ILE A 248 39.17 -17.16 77.55
CA ILE A 248 37.78 -16.79 77.21
C ILE A 248 37.32 -17.70 76.09
N LYS A 249 36.15 -18.33 76.27
CA LYS A 249 35.59 -19.32 75.34
C LYS A 249 34.20 -18.90 74.87
N ALA A 250 34.14 -17.74 74.23
CA ALA A 250 32.90 -17.16 73.74
C ALA A 250 32.30 -17.98 72.58
N PRO A 251 30.96 -17.94 72.40
CA PRO A 251 30.30 -18.63 71.30
C PRO A 251 30.74 -18.08 69.93
N VAL A 252 30.92 -18.99 68.97
CA VAL A 252 31.35 -18.65 67.60
C VAL A 252 30.22 -18.98 66.64
N LEU A 253 29.49 -17.96 66.18
CA LEU A 253 28.49 -18.15 65.14
C LEU A 253 29.15 -18.27 63.76
N SER A 254 28.76 -19.31 63.04
CA SER A 254 28.98 -19.45 61.60
C SER A 254 27.65 -19.75 60.91
N ALA A 255 27.66 -19.69 59.58
CA ALA A 255 26.55 -20.11 58.76
C ALA A 255 27.01 -21.22 57.84
N SER A 256 26.14 -22.18 57.57
CA SER A 256 26.45 -23.27 56.65
C SER A 256 26.71 -22.74 55.23
N ASP A 257 25.92 -21.74 54.84
CA ASP A 257 26.03 -21.05 53.55
C ASP A 257 26.30 -19.56 53.76
N ARG A 258 27.09 -18.97 52.84
CA ARG A 258 27.39 -17.53 52.85
C ARG A 258 26.37 -16.70 52.08
N THR A 259 25.61 -17.36 51.20
CA THR A 259 24.59 -16.76 50.35
C THR A 259 23.36 -17.66 50.38
N ILE A 260 22.21 -17.06 50.65
CA ILE A 260 20.89 -17.69 50.56
C ILE A 260 20.18 -17.02 49.39
N ASP A 261 19.83 -17.80 48.37
CA ASP A 261 19.16 -17.32 47.17
C ASP A 261 17.71 -17.81 47.22
N LEU A 262 16.79 -16.89 47.48
CA LEU A 262 15.36 -17.18 47.61
C LEU A 262 14.68 -17.31 46.23
N GLY A 263 15.44 -17.15 45.15
CA GLY A 263 14.98 -17.27 43.79
C GLY A 263 14.10 -16.10 43.35
N ASP A 264 13.04 -16.44 42.62
CA ASP A 264 12.15 -15.47 42.01
C ASP A 264 11.02 -15.05 42.96
N VAL A 265 10.78 -13.74 43.07
CA VAL A 265 9.74 -13.14 43.91
C VAL A 265 8.81 -12.33 43.04
N LEU A 266 7.51 -12.62 43.09
CA LEU A 266 6.51 -11.85 42.38
C LEU A 266 6.45 -10.41 42.93
N ILE A 267 6.34 -9.44 42.03
CA ILE A 267 6.19 -8.03 42.41
C ILE A 267 5.02 -7.84 43.39
N GLY A 268 5.26 -7.14 44.51
CA GLY A 268 4.29 -6.94 45.59
C GLY A 268 4.11 -8.13 46.55
N GLU A 269 4.59 -9.33 46.17
CA GLU A 269 4.53 -10.53 46.98
C GLU A 269 5.82 -10.78 47.77
N SER A 270 5.76 -11.74 48.70
CA SER A 270 6.88 -12.17 49.53
C SER A 270 7.17 -13.65 49.35
N THR A 271 8.45 -14.00 49.33
CA THR A 271 8.92 -15.40 49.42
C THR A 271 9.59 -15.63 50.78
N GLU A 272 9.56 -16.87 51.26
CA GLU A 272 10.17 -17.27 52.53
C GLU A 272 11.08 -18.49 52.36
N GLU A 273 12.24 -18.47 53.02
CA GLU A 273 13.17 -19.60 53.05
C GLU A 273 13.83 -19.73 54.44
N SER A 274 14.41 -20.88 54.72
CA SER A 274 15.18 -21.14 55.95
C SER A 274 16.68 -21.01 55.70
N PHE A 275 17.41 -20.51 56.69
CA PHE A 275 18.88 -20.52 56.69
C PHE A 275 19.40 -21.12 57.99
N THR A 276 20.53 -21.84 57.92
CA THR A 276 21.08 -22.52 59.09
C THR A 276 22.26 -21.75 59.68
N LEU A 277 22.16 -21.40 60.97
CA LEU A 277 23.28 -20.91 61.77
C LEU A 277 23.85 -22.05 62.62
N ARG A 278 25.15 -22.01 62.87
CA ARG A 278 25.88 -23.02 63.64
C ARG A 278 26.77 -22.36 64.68
N GLU A 279 26.89 -23.00 65.84
CA GLU A 279 27.90 -22.68 66.84
C GLU A 279 29.12 -23.58 66.63
N GLU A 280 30.29 -23.01 66.34
CA GLU A 280 31.51 -23.74 66.01
C GLU A 280 32.52 -23.87 67.15
N GLY A 281 32.44 -22.99 68.16
CA GLY A 281 33.32 -23.01 69.33
C GLY A 281 33.16 -24.30 70.12
N GLY A 282 31.93 -24.72 70.38
CA GLY A 282 31.60 -25.97 71.05
C GLY A 282 31.55 -25.92 72.57
N ASP A 283 31.89 -24.78 73.16
CA ASP A 283 31.99 -24.60 74.60
C ASP A 283 30.71 -23.99 75.20
N GLU A 284 30.10 -23.01 74.51
CA GLU A 284 28.92 -22.28 74.97
C GLU A 284 27.78 -22.30 73.95
N SER A 285 26.53 -22.26 74.44
CA SER A 285 25.37 -22.04 73.57
C SER A 285 25.25 -20.57 73.19
N VAL A 286 24.80 -20.29 71.97
CA VAL A 286 24.45 -18.94 71.55
C VAL A 286 23.00 -18.68 71.94
N GLU A 287 22.75 -17.59 72.67
CA GLU A 287 21.40 -17.12 73.04
C GLU A 287 21.22 -15.66 72.57
N ASP A 288 19.97 -15.27 72.32
CA ASP A 288 19.56 -13.90 71.97
C ASP A 288 20.38 -13.29 70.80
N ILE A 289 20.33 -13.95 69.64
CA ILE A 289 21.05 -13.51 68.43
C ILE A 289 20.44 -12.18 67.93
N ASP A 290 21.22 -11.12 68.01
CA ASP A 290 20.88 -9.82 67.44
C ASP A 290 21.21 -9.80 65.94
N VAL A 291 20.38 -9.14 65.15
CA VAL A 291 20.53 -9.11 63.69
C VAL A 291 20.50 -7.68 63.18
N ASP A 292 21.62 -7.28 62.58
CA ASP A 292 21.73 -6.05 61.82
C ASP A 292 21.81 -6.40 60.33
N TYR A 293 21.06 -5.72 59.47
CA TYR A 293 21.18 -5.91 58.04
C TYR A 293 21.22 -4.59 57.28
N THR A 294 21.88 -4.61 56.13
CA THR A 294 21.97 -3.46 55.23
C THR A 294 21.59 -3.90 53.82
N ARG A 295 20.66 -3.16 53.22
CA ARG A 295 20.30 -3.32 51.81
C ARG A 295 21.46 -2.88 50.92
N ARG A 296 21.80 -3.70 49.92
CA ARG A 296 22.84 -3.41 48.92
C ARG A 296 22.25 -2.86 47.63
N SER A 297 21.18 -3.48 47.14
CA SER A 297 20.44 -3.09 45.93
C SER A 297 18.99 -3.55 46.04
N GLY A 298 18.13 -3.04 45.17
CA GLY A 298 16.77 -3.54 45.05
C GLY A 298 15.72 -2.68 45.75
N ASP A 299 14.56 -2.54 45.13
CA ASP A 299 13.35 -2.05 45.77
C ASP A 299 12.54 -3.22 46.37
N GLY A 300 12.84 -3.54 47.63
CA GLY A 300 12.13 -4.57 48.39
C GLY A 300 12.35 -4.47 49.89
N SER A 301 11.76 -5.35 50.68
CA SER A 301 11.97 -5.42 52.13
C SER A 301 12.46 -6.80 52.56
N LEU A 302 13.25 -6.81 53.65
CA LEU A 302 13.79 -8.03 54.25
C LEU A 302 13.28 -8.11 55.69
N SER A 303 12.75 -9.28 56.05
CA SER A 303 12.42 -9.68 57.42
C SER A 303 13.23 -10.92 57.79
N LEU A 304 13.93 -10.86 58.93
CA LEU A 304 14.77 -11.96 59.43
C LEU A 304 14.29 -12.39 60.81
N SER A 305 14.15 -13.70 60.99
CA SER A 305 13.88 -14.32 62.29
C SER A 305 14.98 -15.34 62.58
N PRO A 306 16.09 -14.93 63.24
CA PRO A 306 17.14 -15.87 63.63
C PRO A 306 16.63 -16.87 64.68
N PRO A 307 17.30 -18.03 64.83
CA PRO A 307 16.99 -18.97 65.91
C PRO A 307 17.25 -18.31 67.26
N ASN A 308 16.33 -18.52 68.21
CA ASN A 308 16.46 -17.94 69.55
C ASN A 308 17.66 -18.51 70.33
N ARG A 309 18.06 -19.76 70.03
CA ARG A 309 19.14 -20.45 70.74
C ARG A 309 19.80 -21.52 69.89
N ILE A 310 21.13 -21.55 69.88
CA ILE A 310 21.92 -22.64 69.28
C ILE A 310 22.72 -23.33 70.37
N SER A 311 22.55 -24.64 70.52
CA SER A 311 23.33 -25.42 71.50
C SER A 311 24.81 -25.42 71.12
N ALA A 312 25.71 -25.51 72.11
CA ALA A 312 27.15 -25.59 71.88
C ALA A 312 27.50 -26.72 70.89
N GLY A 313 28.23 -26.39 69.82
CA GLY A 313 28.59 -27.29 68.73
C GLY A 313 27.42 -27.73 67.84
N GLY A 314 26.23 -27.18 68.07
CA GLY A 314 24.99 -27.49 67.35
C GLY A 314 24.70 -26.47 66.24
N SER A 315 23.58 -26.69 65.55
CA SER A 315 23.05 -25.78 64.55
C SER A 315 21.54 -25.67 64.71
N ASP A 316 20.98 -24.54 64.30
CA ASP A 316 19.54 -24.31 64.27
C ASP A 316 19.17 -23.42 63.08
N ASP A 317 17.92 -23.50 62.65
CA ASP A 317 17.43 -22.80 61.46
C ASP A 317 16.70 -21.51 61.84
N GLY A 318 17.04 -20.42 61.14
CA GLY A 318 16.27 -19.19 61.10
C GLY A 318 15.42 -19.12 59.83
N SER A 319 14.50 -18.16 59.78
CA SER A 319 13.71 -17.88 58.57
C SER A 319 13.99 -16.48 58.03
N VAL A 320 14.00 -16.37 56.71
CA VAL A 320 14.09 -15.13 55.95
C VAL A 320 12.84 -14.96 55.11
N SER A 321 12.33 -13.74 55.05
CA SER A 321 11.28 -13.35 54.10
C SER A 321 11.75 -12.13 53.32
N ILE A 322 11.69 -12.21 51.99
CA ILE A 322 11.93 -11.08 51.08
C ILE A 322 10.63 -10.74 50.39
N GLN A 323 10.24 -9.47 50.44
CA GLN A 323 9.12 -8.92 49.69
C GLN A 323 9.63 -7.98 48.61
N ALA A 324 9.21 -8.17 47.37
CA ALA A 324 9.44 -7.21 46.30
C ALA A 324 8.46 -6.03 46.45
N SER A 325 8.94 -4.79 46.31
CA SER A 325 8.05 -3.62 46.36
C SER A 325 7.11 -3.59 45.15
N ASP A 326 5.93 -2.96 45.28
CA ASP A 326 4.96 -2.80 44.19
C ASP A 326 5.47 -1.95 43.00
N ASP A 327 6.57 -1.21 43.19
CA ASP A 327 7.22 -0.34 42.21
C ASP A 327 8.61 -0.84 41.75
N ALA A 328 9.03 -2.03 42.19
CA ALA A 328 10.30 -2.63 41.80
C ALA A 328 10.36 -2.93 40.29
N GLU A 329 11.53 -2.84 39.66
CA GLU A 329 11.67 -3.12 38.23
C GLU A 329 11.67 -4.64 37.95
N GLN A 330 11.13 -5.06 36.79
CA GLN A 330 11.21 -6.46 36.37
C GLN A 330 12.68 -6.91 36.23
N TYR A 331 13.00 -8.07 36.80
CA TYR A 331 14.36 -8.62 36.93
C TYR A 331 15.31 -7.86 37.85
N GLU A 332 14.80 -6.92 38.64
CA GLU A 332 15.62 -6.26 39.65
C GLU A 332 16.17 -7.29 40.65
N GLN A 333 17.46 -7.17 40.97
CA GLN A 333 18.12 -8.00 41.98
C GLN A 333 18.01 -7.34 43.34
N LEU A 334 17.36 -8.05 44.26
CA LEU A 334 17.22 -7.66 45.65
C LEU A 334 18.34 -8.31 46.46
N GLU A 335 19.21 -7.49 47.08
CA GLU A 335 20.39 -7.99 47.80
C GLU A 335 20.50 -7.33 49.18
N TRP A 336 20.70 -8.15 50.22
CA TRP A 336 20.99 -7.72 51.58
C TRP A 336 22.16 -8.47 52.18
N ILE A 337 22.90 -7.80 53.05
CA ILE A 337 23.89 -8.44 53.93
C ILE A 337 23.42 -8.29 55.36
N ALA A 338 23.29 -9.42 56.06
CA ALA A 338 22.95 -9.48 57.48
C ALA A 338 24.15 -9.96 58.30
N THR A 339 24.35 -9.32 59.44
CA THR A 339 25.31 -9.70 60.47
C THR A 339 24.54 -10.20 61.68
N PHE A 340 24.71 -11.47 62.02
CA PHE A 340 24.13 -12.13 63.18
C PHE A 340 25.13 -12.09 64.33
N ARG A 341 24.81 -11.37 65.41
CA ARG A 341 25.68 -11.16 66.56
C ARG A 341 25.18 -11.96 67.77
N PRO A 342 26.03 -12.76 68.42
CA PRO A 342 25.71 -13.28 69.76
C PRO A 342 25.48 -12.13 70.74
N ALA A 343 24.60 -12.33 71.74
CA ALA A 343 24.48 -11.38 72.85
C ALA A 343 25.76 -11.30 73.71
N ASP A 344 26.59 -12.34 73.69
CA ASP A 344 27.90 -12.35 74.34
C ASP A 344 28.83 -11.28 73.72
N PRO A 345 29.40 -10.35 74.52
CA PRO A 345 30.22 -9.26 74.01
C PRO A 345 31.55 -9.71 73.38
N ASP A 346 32.02 -10.91 73.71
CA ASP A 346 33.22 -11.54 73.15
C ASP A 346 32.88 -12.56 72.04
N GLY A 347 31.59 -12.78 71.78
CA GLY A 347 31.08 -13.69 70.75
C GLY A 347 31.45 -13.27 69.32
N VAL A 348 31.63 -14.25 68.44
CA VAL A 348 31.97 -14.02 67.03
C VAL A 348 30.70 -14.05 66.18
N SER A 349 30.50 -12.99 65.38
CA SER A 349 29.33 -12.83 64.51
C SER A 349 29.44 -13.59 63.18
N ALA A 350 28.31 -14.03 62.65
CA ALA A 350 28.21 -14.58 61.29
C ALA A 350 27.69 -13.51 60.31
N ASN A 351 28.10 -13.58 59.04
CA ASN A 351 27.59 -12.72 57.97
C ASN A 351 26.99 -13.58 56.85
N LEU A 352 25.76 -13.29 56.46
CA LEU A 352 25.08 -13.95 55.33
C LEU A 352 24.62 -12.89 54.34
N ARG A 353 24.61 -13.27 53.08
CA ARG A 353 23.96 -12.52 52.01
C ARG A 353 22.64 -13.19 51.64
N PHE A 354 21.61 -12.38 51.42
CA PHE A 354 20.30 -12.83 50.94
C PHE A 354 20.04 -12.18 49.58
N ASP A 355 19.78 -13.03 48.58
CA ASP A 355 19.55 -12.64 47.19
C ASP A 355 18.14 -13.09 46.76
N ALA A 356 17.48 -12.28 45.93
CA ALA A 356 16.23 -12.60 45.25
C ALA A 356 16.12 -11.81 43.94
N ARG A 357 15.28 -12.28 43.02
CA ARG A 357 15.00 -11.58 41.74
C ARG A 357 13.52 -11.28 41.60
N VAL A 358 13.19 -10.03 41.24
CA VAL A 358 11.80 -9.64 40.97
C VAL A 358 11.34 -10.23 39.65
N ILE A 359 10.22 -10.94 39.66
CA ILE A 359 9.51 -11.42 38.47
C ILE A 359 8.09 -10.85 38.44
N TYR A 360 7.50 -10.74 37.26
CA TYR A 360 6.17 -10.18 37.09
C TYR A 360 5.14 -11.27 36.78
N PRO A 361 3.88 -11.12 37.25
CA PRO A 361 2.78 -11.93 36.76
C PRO A 361 2.56 -11.68 35.26
N ALA A 362 1.76 -12.53 34.62
CA ALA A 362 1.40 -12.34 33.23
C ALA A 362 0.72 -10.99 33.00
N TYR A 363 1.21 -10.21 32.04
CA TYR A 363 0.60 -8.95 31.59
C TYR A 363 0.71 -8.77 30.09
N TYR A 364 -0.23 -8.01 29.50
CA TYR A 364 -0.20 -7.69 28.08
C TYR A 364 0.97 -6.75 27.75
N GLY A 365 1.89 -7.24 26.92
CA GLY A 365 2.90 -6.42 26.25
C GLY A 365 2.30 -5.69 25.05
N ALA A 366 2.92 -5.85 23.87
CA ALA A 366 2.33 -5.38 22.63
C ALA A 366 1.15 -6.27 22.19
N VAL A 367 0.01 -5.62 21.92
CA VAL A 367 -1.14 -6.25 21.27
C VAL A 367 -1.42 -5.48 19.99
N GLY A 368 -1.43 -6.18 18.86
CA GLY A 368 -1.55 -5.53 17.56
C GLY A 368 -2.22 -6.40 16.51
N ALA A 369 -3.07 -5.78 15.69
CA ALA A 369 -3.79 -6.42 14.60
C ALA A 369 -3.38 -5.80 13.26
N SER A 370 -3.27 -6.63 12.22
CA SER A 370 -2.97 -6.17 10.87
C SER A 370 -4.23 -5.68 10.14
N ASN A 371 -4.08 -4.65 9.31
CA ASN A 371 -5.14 -4.21 8.41
C ASN A 371 -5.29 -5.20 7.25
N LYS A 372 -6.51 -5.33 6.71
CA LYS A 372 -6.84 -6.22 5.61
C LYS A 372 -7.77 -5.58 4.61
N ILE A 373 -7.71 -6.04 3.37
CA ILE A 373 -8.62 -5.66 2.28
C ILE A 373 -9.36 -6.93 1.85
N ILE A 374 -10.68 -6.87 1.83
CA ILE A 374 -11.54 -7.91 1.25
C ILE A 374 -11.95 -7.38 -0.13
N SER A 375 -11.28 -7.88 -1.18
CA SER A 375 -11.58 -7.55 -2.57
C SER A 375 -12.71 -8.43 -3.09
N PHE A 376 -13.69 -7.82 -3.72
CA PHE A 376 -14.77 -8.48 -4.44
C PHE A 376 -14.44 -8.51 -5.93
N ASP A 377 -13.64 -9.50 -6.33
CA ASP A 377 -13.05 -9.67 -7.68
C ASP A 377 -13.71 -10.79 -8.51
N GLU A 378 -14.65 -11.53 -7.91
CA GLU A 378 -15.45 -12.59 -8.55
C GLU A 378 -16.93 -12.18 -8.66
N PRO A 379 -17.67 -12.64 -9.69
CA PRO A 379 -19.06 -12.25 -9.89
C PRO A 379 -19.96 -12.57 -8.69
N GLN A 380 -20.84 -11.63 -8.34
CA GLN A 380 -21.80 -11.77 -7.25
C GLN A 380 -22.66 -13.04 -7.34
N ALA A 381 -22.97 -13.47 -8.57
CA ALA A 381 -23.76 -14.68 -8.81
C ALA A 381 -23.00 -15.99 -8.53
N GLU A 382 -21.67 -15.95 -8.51
CA GLU A 382 -20.81 -17.12 -8.30
C GLU A 382 -20.36 -17.26 -6.85
N ARG A 383 -20.28 -16.13 -6.12
CA ARG A 383 -19.77 -16.10 -4.75
C ARG A 383 -20.61 -15.23 -3.82
N GLU A 384 -21.19 -15.87 -2.81
CA GLU A 384 -22.06 -15.18 -1.83
C GLU A 384 -21.28 -14.37 -0.78
N SER A 385 -20.02 -14.74 -0.50
CA SER A 385 -19.18 -14.07 0.50
C SER A 385 -17.68 -14.23 0.27
N PHE A 386 -16.92 -13.22 0.67
CA PHE A 386 -15.46 -13.19 0.66
C PHE A 386 -14.95 -13.11 2.10
N SER A 387 -13.83 -13.76 2.39
CA SER A 387 -13.31 -13.85 3.75
C SER A 387 -11.81 -13.69 3.78
N GLU A 388 -11.31 -12.87 4.70
CA GLU A 388 -9.89 -12.69 4.99
C GLU A 388 -9.59 -13.06 6.43
N THR A 389 -8.35 -13.47 6.70
CA THR A 389 -7.91 -13.78 8.07
C THR A 389 -7.02 -12.66 8.60
N VAL A 390 -7.47 -11.99 9.65
CA VAL A 390 -6.69 -11.03 10.43
C VAL A 390 -5.97 -11.76 11.55
N ARG A 391 -4.65 -11.56 11.64
CA ARG A 391 -3.84 -12.06 12.75
C ARG A 391 -3.66 -10.96 13.78
N VAL A 392 -4.00 -11.28 15.02
CA VAL A 392 -3.78 -10.45 16.19
C VAL A 392 -2.65 -11.04 17.00
N ALA A 393 -1.51 -10.36 17.03
CA ALA A 393 -0.37 -10.75 17.86
C ALA A 393 -0.62 -10.28 19.30
N VAL A 394 -0.46 -11.19 20.25
CA VAL A 394 -0.62 -10.97 21.68
C VAL A 394 0.68 -11.35 22.36
N GLU A 395 1.35 -10.38 22.97
CA GLU A 395 2.57 -10.57 23.73
C GLU A 395 2.27 -10.71 25.23
N ASN A 396 2.84 -11.74 25.85
CA ASN A 396 2.94 -11.84 27.30
C ASN A 396 4.28 -11.23 27.75
N GLY A 397 4.23 -10.05 28.38
CA GLY A 397 5.42 -9.38 28.92
C GLY A 397 5.87 -9.92 30.29
N GLY A 398 5.03 -10.73 30.93
CA GLY A 398 5.31 -11.32 32.25
C GLY A 398 6.22 -12.55 32.20
N ASP A 399 6.63 -12.97 33.39
CA ASP A 399 7.51 -14.13 33.61
C ASP A 399 6.75 -15.43 33.86
N LEU A 400 5.45 -15.31 34.08
CA LEU A 400 4.53 -16.43 34.21
C LEU A 400 3.72 -16.63 32.92
N PRO A 401 3.28 -17.86 32.61
CA PRO A 401 2.36 -18.10 31.50
C PRO A 401 1.08 -17.29 31.64
N MET A 402 0.57 -16.78 30.52
CA MET A 402 -0.70 -16.06 30.43
C MET A 402 -1.78 -17.03 29.94
N ASP A 403 -2.77 -17.32 30.78
CA ASP A 403 -3.91 -18.16 30.44
C ASP A 403 -5.04 -17.32 29.84
N ILE A 404 -5.40 -17.60 28.59
CA ILE A 404 -6.48 -16.93 27.86
C ILE A 404 -7.80 -17.59 28.25
N GLN A 405 -8.76 -16.79 28.70
CA GLN A 405 -10.09 -17.25 29.12
C GLN A 405 -11.11 -17.14 27.98
N ASP A 406 -11.08 -16.02 27.26
CA ASP A 406 -12.04 -15.75 26.21
C ASP A 406 -11.44 -14.82 25.15
N VAL A 407 -11.94 -14.96 23.92
CA VAL A 407 -11.57 -14.09 22.81
C VAL A 407 -12.82 -13.80 21.98
N ASP A 408 -13.13 -12.52 21.86
CA ASP A 408 -14.26 -12.03 21.08
C ASP A 408 -13.76 -11.15 19.93
N ALA A 409 -14.41 -11.26 18.78
CA ALA A 409 -14.20 -10.36 17.67
C ALA A 409 -15.52 -9.75 17.20
N SER A 410 -15.48 -8.47 16.87
CA SER A 410 -16.62 -7.76 16.29
C SER A 410 -16.15 -6.81 15.20
N VAL A 411 -16.89 -6.75 14.10
CA VAL A 411 -16.59 -5.87 12.97
C VAL A 411 -17.76 -4.90 12.76
N SER A 412 -17.47 -3.62 12.59
CA SER A 412 -18.46 -2.61 12.30
C SER A 412 -18.98 -2.74 10.86
N GLY A 413 -20.27 -2.57 10.65
CA GLY A 413 -20.87 -2.48 9.30
C GLY A 413 -21.86 -3.59 8.98
N SER A 414 -22.87 -3.26 8.18
CA SER A 414 -23.84 -4.22 7.66
C SER A 414 -23.16 -5.21 6.70
N GLY A 415 -23.58 -6.48 6.75
CA GLY A 415 -23.09 -7.50 5.82
C GLY A 415 -21.72 -8.11 6.17
N LEU A 416 -21.09 -7.68 7.27
CA LEU A 416 -19.81 -8.20 7.75
C LEU A 416 -20.01 -9.11 8.97
N ARG A 417 -19.18 -10.14 9.08
CA ARG A 417 -19.08 -11.03 10.25
C ARG A 417 -17.62 -11.24 10.60
N ALA A 418 -17.33 -11.31 11.89
CA ALA A 418 -16.01 -11.66 12.39
C ALA A 418 -16.17 -12.87 13.29
N ASP A 419 -15.41 -13.92 13.02
CA ASP A 419 -15.45 -15.19 13.73
C ASP A 419 -14.03 -15.58 14.14
N ILE A 420 -13.86 -16.03 15.38
CA ILE A 420 -12.56 -16.54 15.85
C ILE A 420 -12.31 -17.90 15.20
N VAL A 421 -11.21 -18.01 14.45
CA VAL A 421 -10.77 -19.26 13.82
C VAL A 421 -9.89 -20.04 14.76
N SER A 422 -8.94 -19.36 15.40
CA SER A 422 -8.06 -19.95 16.39
C SER A 422 -7.62 -18.92 17.41
N ALA A 423 -7.51 -19.34 18.66
CA ALA A 423 -6.94 -18.59 19.76
C ALA A 423 -6.11 -19.56 20.61
N PRO A 424 -4.97 -19.12 21.16
CA PRO A 424 -4.20 -19.96 22.07
C PRO A 424 -4.85 -20.01 23.46
N ASP A 425 -4.86 -21.18 24.10
CA ASP A 425 -5.34 -21.31 25.49
C ASP A 425 -4.34 -20.69 26.49
N THR A 426 -3.04 -20.76 26.18
CA THR A 426 -1.96 -20.22 27.02
C THR A 426 -0.85 -19.62 26.16
N ILE A 427 -0.34 -18.45 26.57
CA ILE A 427 0.85 -17.81 25.99
C ILE A 427 1.99 -17.92 27.01
N SER A 428 3.06 -18.63 26.65
CA SER A 428 4.24 -18.79 27.52
C SER A 428 4.82 -17.45 27.96
N ALA A 429 5.53 -17.45 29.09
CA ALA A 429 6.28 -16.29 29.58
C ALA A 429 7.14 -15.65 28.49
N GLN A 430 7.17 -14.32 28.45
CA GLN A 430 7.96 -13.52 27.51
C GLN A 430 7.82 -13.94 26.03
N SER A 431 6.64 -14.40 25.62
CA SER A 431 6.40 -14.88 24.25
C SER A 431 5.20 -14.21 23.60
N THR A 432 5.17 -14.27 22.27
CA THR A 432 4.07 -13.77 21.47
C THR A 432 3.38 -14.92 20.75
N GLN A 433 2.06 -14.98 20.84
CA GLN A 433 1.24 -15.88 20.04
C GLN A 433 0.16 -15.09 19.27
N SER A 434 -0.53 -15.75 18.35
CA SER A 434 -1.51 -15.09 17.49
C SER A 434 -2.91 -15.65 17.68
N VAL A 435 -3.89 -14.76 17.75
CA VAL A 435 -5.30 -15.06 17.52
C VAL A 435 -5.58 -14.85 16.03
N GLU A 436 -6.23 -15.81 15.38
CA GLU A 436 -6.68 -15.69 14.00
C GLU A 436 -8.19 -15.43 13.95
N VAL A 437 -8.56 -14.28 13.37
CA VAL A 437 -9.94 -13.84 13.19
C VAL A 437 -10.29 -13.88 11.71
N SER A 438 -11.29 -14.66 11.33
CA SER A 438 -11.84 -14.61 9.97
C SER A 438 -12.88 -13.50 9.89
N VAL A 439 -12.68 -12.56 8.97
CA VAL A 439 -13.64 -11.52 8.67
C VAL A 439 -14.25 -11.83 7.31
N ALA A 440 -15.55 -12.10 7.29
CA ALA A 440 -16.31 -12.38 6.09
C ALA A 440 -17.22 -11.22 5.73
N ALA A 441 -17.20 -10.79 4.47
CA ALA A 441 -18.09 -9.81 3.89
C ALA A 441 -19.04 -10.52 2.90
N GLY A 442 -20.33 -10.36 3.09
CA GLY A 442 -21.33 -10.78 2.09
C GLY A 442 -21.42 -9.77 0.94
N ALA A 443 -22.01 -10.18 -0.18
CA ALA A 443 -22.14 -9.35 -1.37
C ALA A 443 -22.94 -8.03 -1.22
N THR A 444 -23.61 -7.82 -0.08
CA THR A 444 -24.30 -6.56 0.25
C THR A 444 -23.52 -5.71 1.26
N ALA A 445 -22.26 -6.06 1.56
CA ALA A 445 -21.42 -5.27 2.42
C ALA A 445 -21.13 -3.93 1.75
N ASP A 446 -21.23 -2.84 2.52
CA ASP A 446 -20.95 -1.52 1.98
C ASP A 446 -19.43 -1.34 1.79
N GLU A 447 -19.01 -0.73 0.69
CA GLU A 447 -17.60 -0.41 0.38
C GLU A 447 -16.97 0.55 1.43
N GLY A 448 -15.66 0.39 1.64
CA GLY A 448 -14.82 1.27 2.44
C GLY A 448 -14.32 0.67 3.76
N ASP A 449 -13.69 1.51 4.56
CA ASP A 449 -13.02 1.10 5.78
C ASP A 449 -13.99 0.76 6.92
N ARG A 450 -13.73 -0.36 7.58
CA ARG A 450 -14.51 -0.89 8.70
C ARG A 450 -13.58 -1.22 9.84
N ARG A 451 -14.03 -0.97 11.06
CA ARG A 451 -13.26 -1.25 12.26
C ARG A 451 -13.54 -2.68 12.72
N LEU A 452 -12.49 -3.48 12.81
CA LEU A 452 -12.48 -4.75 13.51
C LEU A 452 -11.95 -4.49 14.92
N ASP A 453 -12.71 -4.83 15.95
CA ASP A 453 -12.28 -4.84 17.35
C ASP A 453 -12.16 -6.29 17.82
N VAL A 454 -11.00 -6.63 18.38
CA VAL A 454 -10.71 -7.95 18.95
C VAL A 454 -10.42 -7.76 20.44
N SER A 455 -11.29 -8.34 21.27
CA SER A 455 -11.18 -8.34 22.72
C SER A 455 -10.60 -9.68 23.17
N ILE A 456 -9.60 -9.64 24.03
CA ILE A 456 -8.93 -10.82 24.57
C ILE A 456 -8.99 -10.69 26.08
N ASP A 457 -9.54 -11.71 26.75
CA ASP A 457 -9.62 -11.78 28.20
C ASP A 457 -8.71 -12.90 28.70
N ALA A 458 -7.86 -12.59 29.67
CA ALA A 458 -6.92 -13.53 30.27
C ALA A 458 -7.03 -13.48 31.79
N ALA A 459 -6.72 -14.60 32.44
CA ALA A 459 -7.04 -14.84 33.85
C ALA A 459 -6.45 -13.78 34.80
N GLU A 460 -5.17 -13.47 34.63
CA GLU A 460 -4.43 -12.55 35.50
C GLU A 460 -4.51 -11.09 35.02
N PRO A 461 -4.20 -10.76 33.74
CA PRO A 461 -4.21 -9.36 33.31
C PRO A 461 -5.59 -8.81 32.94
N GLY A 462 -6.64 -9.64 32.98
CA GLY A 462 -8.00 -9.28 32.61
C GLY A 462 -8.15 -9.07 31.11
N GLN A 463 -9.00 -8.11 30.72
CA GLN A 463 -9.36 -7.87 29.33
C GLN A 463 -8.52 -6.76 28.67
N THR A 464 -8.07 -7.01 27.45
CA THR A 464 -7.51 -6.01 26.53
C THR A 464 -8.29 -5.98 25.22
N THR A 465 -8.18 -4.89 24.45
CA THR A 465 -8.82 -4.78 23.14
C THR A 465 -7.88 -4.10 22.16
N THR A 466 -7.75 -4.66 20.97
CA THR A 466 -7.05 -4.06 19.85
C THR A 466 -8.01 -3.87 18.68
N SER A 467 -7.72 -2.89 17.82
CA SER A 467 -8.51 -2.63 16.63
C SER A 467 -7.64 -2.67 15.38
N SER A 468 -8.18 -3.20 14.27
CA SER A 468 -7.61 -3.02 12.93
C SER A 468 -8.66 -2.52 11.94
N THR A 469 -8.19 -2.05 10.78
CA THR A 469 -9.04 -1.67 9.67
C THR A 469 -9.19 -2.83 8.70
N VAL A 470 -10.44 -3.19 8.40
CA VAL A 470 -10.82 -4.06 7.28
C VAL A 470 -11.47 -3.20 6.22
N THR A 471 -10.86 -3.11 5.04
CA THR A 471 -11.40 -2.36 3.91
C THR A 471 -12.18 -3.32 3.02
N VAL A 472 -13.46 -3.03 2.78
CA VAL A 472 -14.24 -3.71 1.74
C VAL A 472 -14.01 -2.95 0.44
N ASP A 473 -13.47 -3.64 -0.57
CA ASP A 473 -13.17 -3.07 -1.88
C ASP A 473 -14.00 -3.79 -2.93
N HIS A 474 -14.88 -3.07 -3.61
CA HIS A 474 -15.72 -3.61 -4.67
C HIS A 474 -15.08 -3.27 -6.00
N GLU A 475 -14.42 -4.25 -6.62
CA GLU A 475 -13.84 -4.06 -7.94
C GLU A 475 -14.96 -3.93 -8.99
N THR A 476 -14.60 -3.37 -10.15
CA THR A 476 -15.49 -3.34 -11.32
C THR A 476 -14.75 -3.91 -12.50
N ASP A 477 -15.45 -4.70 -13.31
CA ASP A 477 -14.88 -5.31 -14.52
C ASP A 477 -15.86 -5.21 -15.69
N ILE A 478 -15.34 -4.96 -16.88
CA ILE A 478 -16.12 -4.89 -18.11
C ILE A 478 -15.84 -6.13 -18.95
N GLU A 479 -16.91 -6.76 -19.42
CA GLU A 479 -16.81 -7.84 -20.39
C GLU A 479 -17.59 -7.47 -21.67
N ALA A 480 -16.96 -7.64 -22.82
CA ALA A 480 -17.67 -7.63 -24.09
C ALA A 480 -18.12 -9.05 -24.44
N GLY A 481 -19.43 -9.27 -24.64
CA GLY A 481 -19.98 -10.58 -24.99
C GLY A 481 -19.36 -11.18 -26.27
N GLN A 482 -18.90 -10.31 -27.17
CA GLN A 482 -17.97 -10.65 -28.25
C GLN A 482 -16.93 -9.54 -28.39
N SER A 483 -15.68 -9.84 -28.05
CA SER A 483 -14.52 -8.97 -28.29
C SER A 483 -14.08 -8.97 -29.76
N ASP A 484 -14.34 -10.03 -30.52
CA ASP A 484 -14.09 -10.12 -31.96
C ASP A 484 -15.41 -10.12 -32.76
N VAL A 485 -15.78 -8.97 -33.32
CA VAL A 485 -16.99 -8.83 -34.15
C VAL A 485 -16.61 -8.92 -35.63
N THR A 486 -17.00 -10.01 -36.30
CA THR A 486 -16.74 -10.17 -37.74
C THR A 486 -18.00 -9.95 -38.59
N TYR A 487 -17.84 -9.11 -39.61
CA TYR A 487 -18.84 -8.93 -40.67
C TYR A 487 -18.64 -9.93 -41.83
N GLY A 488 -17.51 -10.65 -41.85
CA GLY A 488 -17.13 -11.50 -42.97
C GLY A 488 -16.97 -10.69 -44.27
N GLN A 489 -17.40 -11.28 -45.39
CA GLN A 489 -17.39 -10.61 -46.69
C GLN A 489 -18.65 -9.76 -46.88
N VAL A 490 -18.47 -8.46 -47.11
CA VAL A 490 -19.57 -7.50 -47.30
C VAL A 490 -19.51 -6.91 -48.70
N VAL A 491 -20.60 -7.06 -49.46
CA VAL A 491 -20.70 -6.48 -50.80
C VAL A 491 -20.64 -4.95 -50.71
N ALA A 492 -19.82 -4.32 -51.55
CA ALA A 492 -19.76 -2.85 -51.62
C ALA A 492 -21.15 -2.27 -51.83
N THR A 493 -21.42 -1.14 -51.19
CA THR A 493 -22.71 -0.44 -51.11
C THR A 493 -23.78 -1.13 -50.26
N GLN A 494 -23.61 -2.40 -49.87
CA GLN A 494 -24.50 -3.06 -48.91
C GLN A 494 -24.23 -2.52 -47.50
N ARG A 495 -25.32 -2.21 -46.79
CA ARG A 495 -25.28 -1.84 -45.37
C ARG A 495 -25.54 -3.09 -44.54
N VAL A 496 -24.66 -3.38 -43.59
CA VAL A 496 -24.79 -4.48 -42.63
C VAL A 496 -24.61 -3.92 -41.23
N THR A 497 -25.40 -4.40 -40.26
CA THR A 497 -25.34 -3.96 -38.86
C THR A 497 -25.04 -5.17 -37.97
N ARG A 498 -24.17 -4.99 -36.98
CA ARG A 498 -23.88 -5.98 -35.93
C ARG A 498 -23.95 -5.31 -34.57
N SER A 499 -24.28 -6.10 -33.56
CA SER A 499 -24.33 -5.68 -32.17
C SER A 499 -23.57 -6.71 -31.33
N THR A 500 -22.85 -6.22 -30.34
CA THR A 500 -22.26 -7.00 -29.25
C THR A 500 -22.64 -6.31 -27.95
N ASP A 501 -22.94 -7.08 -26.91
CA ASP A 501 -23.30 -6.52 -25.62
C ASP A 501 -22.03 -6.27 -24.81
N ILE A 502 -22.00 -5.16 -24.08
CA ILE A 502 -20.97 -4.86 -23.10
C ILE A 502 -21.63 -4.87 -21.72
N SER A 503 -21.08 -5.63 -20.80
CA SER A 503 -21.63 -5.85 -19.46
C SER A 503 -20.64 -5.49 -18.37
N GLU A 504 -21.17 -5.04 -17.24
CA GLU A 504 -20.42 -5.04 -15.98
C GLU A 504 -20.49 -6.47 -15.40
N ARG A 505 -19.34 -7.12 -15.24
CA ARG A 505 -19.26 -8.56 -14.98
C ARG A 505 -19.47 -8.92 -13.50
N LEU A 506 -19.03 -8.06 -12.58
CA LEU A 506 -18.89 -8.43 -11.17
C LEU A 506 -20.19 -8.25 -10.37
N GLY A 507 -21.02 -7.27 -10.72
CA GLY A 507 -22.33 -7.05 -10.11
C GLY A 507 -22.31 -6.16 -8.86
N TYR A 508 -21.20 -5.48 -8.54
CA TYR A 508 -21.08 -4.71 -7.29
C TYR A 508 -21.19 -3.20 -7.44
N GLN A 509 -20.65 -2.61 -8.52
CA GLN A 509 -20.74 -1.17 -8.76
C GLN A 509 -21.06 -0.80 -10.21
N ASP A 510 -21.65 0.38 -10.39
CA ASP A 510 -21.87 0.97 -11.71
C ASP A 510 -20.55 1.36 -12.36
N VAL A 511 -20.39 1.10 -13.66
CA VAL A 511 -19.32 1.68 -14.45
C VAL A 511 -19.72 3.06 -14.96
N ARG A 512 -19.01 4.09 -14.46
CA ARG A 512 -19.25 5.51 -14.80
C ARG A 512 -18.14 6.07 -15.69
N ARG A 513 -18.42 7.19 -16.37
CA ARG A 513 -17.52 7.80 -17.37
C ARG A 513 -17.11 6.81 -18.47
N PHE A 514 -18.07 5.98 -18.86
CA PHE A 514 -17.87 4.96 -19.87
C PHE A 514 -17.58 5.61 -21.23
N ASN A 515 -16.47 5.24 -21.86
CA ASN A 515 -16.06 5.76 -23.16
C ASN A 515 -15.62 4.62 -24.07
N ILE A 516 -16.17 4.60 -25.28
CA ILE A 516 -15.75 3.70 -26.36
C ILE A 516 -15.19 4.56 -27.49
N GLU A 517 -13.90 4.38 -27.78
CA GLU A 517 -13.19 5.16 -28.79
C GLU A 517 -12.44 4.24 -29.76
N GLN A 518 -12.44 4.61 -31.04
CA GLN A 518 -11.64 3.91 -32.04
C GLN A 518 -10.18 4.31 -31.90
N VAL A 519 -9.33 3.36 -31.55
CA VAL A 519 -7.88 3.60 -31.38
C VAL A 519 -7.05 3.18 -32.59
N SER A 520 -7.60 2.30 -33.45
CA SER A 520 -6.95 1.95 -34.72
C SER A 520 -7.95 1.51 -35.78
N GLY A 521 -7.54 1.62 -37.04
CA GLY A 521 -8.33 1.22 -38.21
C GLY A 521 -8.58 2.36 -39.20
N PRO A 522 -9.17 2.07 -40.37
CA PRO A 522 -9.47 3.07 -41.39
C PRO A 522 -10.48 4.13 -40.92
N ASP A 523 -10.17 5.41 -41.17
CA ASP A 523 -11.09 6.55 -40.95
C ASP A 523 -11.84 6.95 -42.25
N SER A 524 -12.22 5.95 -43.05
CA SER A 524 -12.90 6.19 -44.34
C SER A 524 -14.41 6.40 -44.19
N GLY A 525 -14.94 6.36 -42.96
CA GLY A 525 -16.37 6.47 -42.66
C GLY A 525 -17.22 5.25 -43.03
N TRP A 526 -16.57 4.11 -43.35
CA TRP A 526 -17.24 2.85 -43.69
C TRP A 526 -17.89 2.17 -42.49
N LEU A 527 -17.25 2.24 -41.32
CA LEU A 527 -17.79 1.73 -40.06
C LEU A 527 -18.30 2.91 -39.23
N ARG A 528 -19.52 2.80 -38.73
CA ARG A 528 -20.16 3.80 -37.86
C ARG A 528 -20.68 3.13 -36.60
N VAL A 529 -20.49 3.79 -35.47
CA VAL A 529 -21.13 3.42 -34.20
C VAL A 529 -22.51 4.07 -34.20
N GLU A 530 -23.56 3.24 -34.15
CA GLU A 530 -24.95 3.71 -34.09
C GLU A 530 -25.42 3.87 -32.64
N GLU A 531 -25.01 2.93 -31.78
CA GLU A 531 -25.40 2.89 -30.37
C GLU A 531 -24.21 2.43 -29.53
N ARG A 532 -24.04 3.07 -28.37
CA ARG A 532 -23.04 2.71 -27.36
C ARG A 532 -23.53 3.10 -25.96
N PRO A 533 -23.22 2.31 -24.92
CA PRO A 533 -23.51 2.71 -23.56
C PRO A 533 -22.71 3.94 -23.12
N SER A 534 -23.32 4.75 -22.25
CA SER A 534 -22.65 5.87 -21.54
C SER A 534 -22.37 5.55 -20.06
N SER A 535 -22.97 4.47 -19.56
CA SER A 535 -22.81 3.91 -18.22
C SER A 535 -23.35 2.48 -18.24
N LEU A 536 -22.90 1.66 -17.30
CA LEU A 536 -23.44 0.34 -17.02
C LEU A 536 -23.81 0.31 -15.54
N GLU A 537 -25.04 -0.08 -15.21
CA GLU A 537 -25.40 -0.39 -13.81
C GLU A 537 -24.72 -1.71 -13.41
N ALA A 538 -24.58 -1.95 -12.11
CA ALA A 538 -23.96 -3.17 -11.61
C ALA A 538 -24.68 -4.43 -12.13
N GLY A 539 -23.94 -5.34 -12.78
CA GLY A 539 -24.43 -6.58 -13.36
C GLY A 539 -25.24 -6.43 -14.65
N ASP A 540 -25.44 -5.20 -15.14
CA ASP A 540 -26.22 -4.91 -16.32
C ASP A 540 -25.38 -4.99 -17.61
N SER A 541 -26.09 -5.19 -18.73
CA SER A 541 -25.53 -5.24 -20.07
C SER A 541 -26.18 -4.22 -20.99
N ALA A 542 -25.41 -3.58 -21.87
CA ALA A 542 -25.93 -2.66 -22.87
C ALA A 542 -25.31 -2.90 -24.25
N PRO A 543 -26.05 -2.64 -25.34
CA PRO A 543 -25.60 -2.97 -26.69
C PRO A 543 -24.59 -1.94 -27.22
N PHE A 544 -23.52 -2.44 -27.85
CA PHE A 544 -22.65 -1.70 -28.75
C PHE A 544 -22.98 -2.08 -30.19
N VAL A 545 -23.62 -1.16 -30.92
CA VAL A 545 -24.13 -1.39 -32.28
C VAL A 545 -23.27 -0.65 -33.29
N THR A 546 -22.75 -1.39 -34.26
CA THR A 546 -22.02 -0.84 -35.38
C THR A 546 -22.73 -1.12 -36.69
N THR A 547 -22.56 -0.22 -37.66
CA THR A 547 -23.04 -0.38 -39.03
C THR A 547 -21.87 -0.21 -39.99
N LEU A 548 -21.74 -1.14 -40.91
CA LEU A 548 -20.70 -1.18 -41.92
C LEU A 548 -21.29 -1.02 -43.32
N GLN A 549 -20.70 -0.10 -44.10
CA GLN A 549 -20.99 0.09 -45.52
C GLN A 549 -19.72 0.50 -46.26
N PHE A 550 -19.15 -0.44 -47.02
CA PHE A 550 -18.03 -0.13 -47.92
C PHE A 550 -18.52 0.63 -49.17
N ASP A 551 -17.68 1.52 -49.67
CA ASP A 551 -17.85 2.13 -51.00
C ASP A 551 -16.92 1.47 -52.03
N THR A 552 -16.94 1.95 -53.28
CA THR A 552 -16.09 1.40 -54.36
C THR A 552 -14.61 1.74 -54.21
N ARG A 553 -14.21 2.58 -53.24
CA ARG A 553 -12.81 2.91 -52.96
C ARG A 553 -12.15 1.89 -52.04
N ALA A 554 -12.94 1.06 -51.37
CA ALA A 554 -12.41 -0.03 -50.54
C ALA A 554 -11.64 -1.03 -51.42
N GLU A 555 -10.53 -1.56 -50.90
CA GLU A 555 -9.74 -2.59 -51.58
C GLU A 555 -10.42 -3.94 -51.39
N PHE A 556 -10.97 -4.48 -52.47
CA PHE A 556 -11.70 -5.74 -52.43
C PHE A 556 -10.82 -6.89 -51.99
N PHE A 557 -11.41 -7.79 -51.22
CA PHE A 557 -10.75 -8.97 -50.66
C PHE A 557 -9.65 -8.67 -49.61
N THR A 558 -9.40 -7.38 -49.30
CA THR A 558 -8.55 -6.96 -48.18
C THR A 558 -9.34 -6.90 -46.88
N THR A 559 -8.93 -7.64 -45.87
CA THR A 559 -9.56 -7.55 -44.54
C THR A 559 -9.15 -6.26 -43.85
N TYR A 560 -10.13 -5.42 -43.55
CA TYR A 560 -9.99 -4.25 -42.71
C TYR A 560 -10.29 -4.60 -41.25
N THR A 561 -9.50 -4.01 -40.36
CA THR A 561 -9.63 -4.19 -38.91
C THR A 561 -9.76 -2.82 -38.24
N TRP A 562 -10.77 -2.68 -37.38
CA TRP A 562 -10.95 -1.55 -36.48
C TRP A 562 -10.80 -2.05 -35.04
N ARG A 563 -10.11 -1.29 -34.19
CA ARG A 563 -10.05 -1.58 -32.75
C ARG A 563 -10.65 -0.43 -31.96
N TYR A 564 -11.55 -0.77 -31.06
CA TYR A 564 -12.17 0.13 -30.11
C TYR A 564 -11.69 -0.21 -28.72
N GLU A 565 -11.20 0.79 -27.99
CA GLU A 565 -10.92 0.65 -26.56
C GLU A 565 -12.16 1.12 -25.78
N ILE A 566 -12.52 0.31 -24.80
CA ILE A 566 -13.56 0.56 -23.82
C ILE A 566 -12.87 0.93 -22.53
N THR A 567 -13.23 2.08 -21.99
CA THR A 567 -12.68 2.59 -20.73
C THR A 567 -13.81 3.06 -19.83
N GLY A 568 -13.59 3.01 -18.52
CA GLY A 568 -14.53 3.48 -17.51
C GLY A 568 -13.80 3.89 -16.23
N SER A 569 -14.56 4.35 -15.24
CA SER A 569 -14.01 4.58 -13.90
C SER A 569 -13.80 3.22 -13.21
N ASN A 570 -12.62 3.01 -12.63
CA ASN A 570 -12.27 1.83 -11.81
C ASN A 570 -12.29 0.47 -12.54
N VAL A 571 -12.23 0.47 -13.87
CA VAL A 571 -12.20 -0.73 -14.71
C VAL A 571 -10.95 -0.71 -15.58
N ASP A 572 -10.41 -1.89 -15.87
CA ASP A 572 -9.35 -2.04 -16.86
C ASP A 572 -9.87 -1.79 -18.29
N THR A 573 -8.96 -1.42 -19.19
CA THR A 573 -9.32 -1.15 -20.59
C THR A 573 -9.61 -2.47 -21.32
N GLU A 574 -10.81 -2.61 -21.87
CA GLU A 574 -11.20 -3.74 -22.71
C GLU A 574 -11.15 -3.35 -24.20
N THR A 575 -10.90 -4.31 -25.09
CA THR A 575 -10.78 -4.03 -26.54
C THR A 575 -11.78 -4.84 -27.37
N ILE A 576 -12.57 -4.14 -28.19
CA ILE A 576 -13.37 -4.76 -29.26
C ILE A 576 -12.63 -4.60 -30.59
N THR A 577 -12.36 -5.72 -31.25
CA THR A 577 -11.83 -5.78 -32.61
C THR A 577 -12.95 -6.09 -33.60
N ILE A 578 -13.12 -5.23 -34.59
CA ILE A 578 -14.10 -5.40 -35.67
C ILE A 578 -13.37 -5.70 -36.96
N THR A 579 -13.77 -6.77 -37.67
CA THR A 579 -13.15 -7.17 -38.94
C THR A 579 -14.17 -7.28 -40.07
N ALA A 580 -13.79 -6.85 -41.27
CA ALA A 580 -14.62 -7.02 -42.45
C ALA A 580 -13.79 -7.01 -43.74
N THR A 581 -14.25 -7.76 -44.73
CA THR A 581 -13.61 -7.85 -46.05
C THR A 581 -14.60 -7.35 -47.11
N PRO A 582 -14.33 -6.27 -47.85
CA PRO A 582 -15.22 -5.81 -48.90
C PRO A 582 -15.16 -6.78 -50.08
N ARG A 583 -16.32 -7.02 -50.69
CA ARG A 583 -16.49 -7.79 -51.92
C ARG A 583 -17.08 -6.86 -52.99
N PRO A 584 -16.68 -6.97 -54.26
CA PRO A 584 -17.29 -6.16 -55.33
C PRO A 584 -18.79 -6.49 -55.50
N ILE A 585 -19.50 -5.59 -56.20
CA ILE A 585 -20.90 -5.80 -56.59
C ILE A 585 -21.03 -7.09 -57.39
N ASP A 586 -22.04 -7.89 -57.08
CA ASP A 586 -22.34 -9.11 -57.81
C ASP A 586 -23.12 -8.78 -59.10
N PHE A 587 -22.53 -9.11 -60.25
CA PHE A 587 -23.15 -8.89 -61.56
C PHE A 587 -23.99 -10.08 -62.05
N THR A 588 -23.97 -11.22 -61.34
CA THR A 588 -24.57 -12.48 -61.81
C THR A 588 -26.01 -12.32 -62.28
N ALA A 589 -26.88 -11.64 -61.52
CA ALA A 589 -28.28 -11.47 -61.93
C ALA A 589 -28.44 -10.67 -63.25
N THR A 590 -27.56 -9.70 -63.50
CA THR A 590 -27.60 -8.92 -64.77
C THR A 590 -27.00 -9.73 -65.91
N VAL A 591 -25.93 -10.48 -65.66
CA VAL A 591 -25.32 -11.43 -66.62
C VAL A 591 -26.32 -12.50 -67.02
N GLU A 592 -26.99 -13.15 -66.06
CA GLU A 592 -28.06 -14.13 -66.30
C GLU A 592 -29.20 -13.52 -67.11
N SER A 593 -29.66 -12.30 -66.77
CA SER A 593 -30.71 -11.62 -67.54
C SER A 593 -30.31 -11.37 -69.00
N LEU A 594 -29.03 -11.09 -69.27
CA LEU A 594 -28.51 -10.93 -70.63
C LEU A 594 -28.44 -12.28 -71.35
N GLN A 595 -28.03 -13.35 -70.66
CA GLN A 595 -27.86 -14.69 -71.22
C GLN A 595 -29.18 -15.47 -71.42
N GLU A 596 -30.20 -15.24 -70.59
CA GLU A 596 -31.50 -15.93 -70.65
C GLU A 596 -32.46 -15.39 -71.70
N SER A 597 -32.12 -14.28 -72.36
CA SER A 597 -33.00 -13.65 -73.33
C SER A 597 -33.19 -14.55 -74.56
N ASP A 598 -34.44 -14.86 -74.94
CA ASP A 598 -34.81 -15.65 -76.13
C ASP A 598 -34.55 -14.86 -77.42
N ILE A 599 -33.27 -14.72 -77.75
CA ILE A 599 -32.75 -13.92 -78.87
C ILE A 599 -32.15 -14.87 -79.90
N PRO A 600 -32.41 -14.68 -81.21
CA PRO A 600 -31.71 -15.44 -82.25
C PRO A 600 -30.19 -15.25 -82.16
N GLU A 601 -29.44 -16.36 -82.13
CA GLU A 601 -27.99 -16.39 -81.89
C GLU A 601 -27.17 -15.51 -82.86
N GLU A 602 -27.62 -15.35 -84.11
CA GLU A 602 -26.94 -14.55 -85.14
C GLU A 602 -27.41 -13.09 -85.22
N SER A 603 -28.15 -12.58 -84.22
CA SER A 603 -28.63 -11.19 -84.25
C SER A 603 -27.75 -10.22 -83.46
N ASP A 604 -27.73 -8.95 -83.87
CA ASP A 604 -26.98 -7.89 -83.15
C ASP A 604 -27.39 -7.79 -81.67
N ARG A 605 -28.63 -8.11 -81.32
CA ARG A 605 -29.10 -8.18 -79.93
C ARG A 605 -28.41 -9.27 -79.12
N ALA A 606 -28.06 -10.40 -79.74
CA ALA A 606 -27.28 -11.45 -79.10
C ALA A 606 -25.84 -10.98 -78.87
N VAL A 607 -25.27 -10.20 -79.80
CA VAL A 607 -23.96 -9.55 -79.61
C VAL A 607 -24.01 -8.56 -78.44
N VAL A 608 -25.05 -7.73 -78.33
CA VAL A 608 -25.25 -6.81 -77.18
C VAL A 608 -25.28 -7.59 -75.87
N ALA A 609 -26.02 -8.69 -75.82
CA ALA A 609 -26.16 -9.54 -74.64
C ALA A 609 -24.82 -10.14 -74.22
N THR A 610 -24.17 -10.86 -75.14
CA THR A 610 -22.91 -11.56 -74.91
C THR A 610 -21.79 -10.61 -74.53
N GLU A 611 -21.56 -9.54 -75.30
CA GLU A 611 -20.45 -8.62 -75.02
C GLU A 611 -20.67 -7.84 -73.72
N SER A 612 -21.91 -7.48 -73.38
CA SER A 612 -22.20 -6.82 -72.10
C SER A 612 -22.02 -7.76 -70.91
N ALA A 613 -22.41 -9.03 -71.04
CA ALA A 613 -22.20 -10.06 -70.03
C ALA A 613 -20.70 -10.34 -69.84
N GLU A 614 -19.97 -10.58 -70.93
CA GLU A 614 -18.53 -10.82 -70.91
C GLU A 614 -17.73 -9.59 -70.41
N ALA A 615 -18.22 -8.37 -70.64
CA ALA A 615 -17.65 -7.15 -70.05
C ALA A 615 -17.81 -7.11 -68.52
N MET A 616 -18.98 -7.49 -68.01
CA MET A 616 -19.24 -7.59 -66.57
C MET A 616 -18.42 -8.69 -65.91
N GLU A 617 -18.28 -9.85 -66.57
CA GLU A 617 -17.43 -10.95 -66.11
C GLU A 617 -15.95 -10.57 -66.14
N ALA A 618 -15.47 -9.96 -67.23
CA ALA A 618 -14.09 -9.48 -67.34
C ALA A 618 -13.76 -8.44 -66.27
N LEU A 619 -14.72 -7.56 -65.94
CA LEU A 619 -14.56 -6.63 -64.82
C LEU A 619 -14.50 -7.37 -63.48
N ALA A 620 -15.42 -8.31 -63.24
CA ALA A 620 -15.45 -9.09 -62.00
C ALA A 620 -14.16 -9.89 -61.79
N ASP A 621 -13.62 -10.51 -62.83
CA ASP A 621 -12.35 -11.24 -62.77
C ASP A 621 -11.19 -10.29 -62.51
N ARG A 622 -11.18 -9.11 -63.13
CA ARG A 622 -10.16 -8.10 -62.87
C ARG A 622 -10.16 -7.60 -61.43
N LEU A 623 -11.34 -7.49 -60.81
CA LEU A 623 -11.48 -7.13 -59.40
C LEU A 623 -11.03 -8.25 -58.45
N ARG A 624 -11.06 -9.52 -58.89
CA ARG A 624 -10.58 -10.69 -58.12
C ARG A 624 -9.06 -10.87 -58.17
N GLU A 625 -8.39 -10.46 -59.25
CA GLU A 625 -6.95 -10.67 -59.45
C GLU A 625 -6.04 -9.85 -58.50
N GLY A 626 -6.55 -8.78 -57.88
CA GLY A 626 -5.92 -8.09 -56.74
C GLY A 626 -4.79 -7.07 -57.04
N SER A 627 -4.71 -6.08 -56.14
CA SER A 627 -3.59 -5.19 -55.70
C SER A 627 -2.61 -4.52 -56.68
N ASP A 628 -2.77 -4.60 -58.00
CA ASP A 628 -1.98 -3.78 -58.94
C ASP A 628 -2.68 -2.44 -59.24
N GLU A 629 -1.95 -1.40 -59.72
CA GLU A 629 -2.52 -0.11 -60.18
C GLU A 629 -3.70 -0.28 -61.15
N ARG A 630 -3.70 -1.37 -61.93
CA ARG A 630 -4.76 -1.73 -62.86
C ARG A 630 -6.07 -2.19 -62.18
N SER A 631 -6.03 -2.53 -60.90
CA SER A 631 -7.19 -2.85 -60.07
C SER A 631 -7.92 -1.56 -59.65
N ASP A 632 -7.20 -0.47 -59.38
CA ASP A 632 -7.81 0.83 -59.05
C ASP A 632 -8.64 1.38 -60.21
N THR A 633 -8.12 1.26 -61.44
CA THR A 633 -8.84 1.56 -62.68
C THR A 633 -10.12 0.72 -62.80
N ALA A 634 -10.03 -0.60 -62.58
CA ALA A 634 -11.19 -1.48 -62.61
C ALA A 634 -12.23 -1.13 -61.53
N ARG A 635 -11.80 -0.74 -60.33
CA ARG A 635 -12.70 -0.28 -59.25
C ARG A 635 -13.46 0.99 -59.63
N GLY A 636 -12.80 1.92 -60.34
CA GLY A 636 -13.43 3.12 -60.90
C GLY A 636 -14.54 2.82 -61.92
N ASP A 637 -14.43 1.71 -62.65
CA ASP A 637 -15.35 1.36 -63.73
C ASP A 637 -16.63 0.65 -63.25
N ILE A 638 -16.70 0.16 -62.01
CA ILE A 638 -17.83 -0.65 -61.49
C ILE A 638 -19.18 0.00 -61.71
N THR A 639 -19.34 1.28 -61.34
CA THR A 639 -20.61 1.98 -61.48
C THR A 639 -20.98 2.19 -62.94
N THR A 640 -19.98 2.43 -63.79
CA THR A 640 -20.15 2.68 -65.22
C THR A 640 -20.55 1.40 -65.96
N VAL A 641 -19.89 0.28 -65.67
CA VAL A 641 -20.17 -1.04 -66.25
C VAL A 641 -21.50 -1.60 -65.74
N SER A 642 -21.84 -1.41 -64.46
CA SER A 642 -23.16 -1.78 -63.93
C SER A 642 -24.29 -1.03 -64.66
N ALA A 643 -24.13 0.27 -64.88
CA ALA A 643 -25.09 1.07 -65.64
C ALA A 643 -25.15 0.63 -67.11
N ALA A 644 -24.01 0.27 -67.71
CA ALA A 644 -23.92 -0.23 -69.08
C ALA A 644 -24.73 -1.52 -69.25
N GLY A 645 -24.48 -2.58 -68.47
CA GLY A 645 -25.21 -3.84 -68.67
C GLY A 645 -26.70 -3.76 -68.32
N ARG A 646 -27.11 -2.95 -67.33
CA ARG A 646 -28.54 -2.67 -67.11
C ARG A 646 -29.19 -1.97 -68.31
N SER A 647 -28.44 -1.07 -68.96
CA SER A 647 -28.89 -0.40 -70.19
C SER A 647 -28.97 -1.39 -71.34
N SER A 648 -28.02 -2.33 -71.47
CA SER A 648 -28.06 -3.41 -72.46
C SER A 648 -29.30 -4.29 -72.31
N VAL A 649 -29.65 -4.71 -71.09
CA VAL A 649 -30.90 -5.45 -70.82
C VAL A 649 -32.12 -4.66 -71.31
N LEU A 650 -32.20 -3.36 -70.96
CA LEU A 650 -33.30 -2.49 -71.39
C LEU A 650 -33.35 -2.29 -72.91
N ILE A 651 -32.21 -2.17 -73.59
CA ILE A 651 -32.15 -2.05 -75.06
C ILE A 651 -32.73 -3.32 -75.70
N ILE A 652 -32.25 -4.49 -75.28
CA ILE A 652 -32.70 -5.79 -75.78
C ILE A 652 -34.21 -5.95 -75.56
N GLU A 653 -34.69 -5.72 -74.35
CA GLU A 653 -36.11 -5.85 -74.00
C GLU A 653 -36.97 -4.89 -74.84
N GLN A 654 -36.61 -3.60 -74.89
CA GLN A 654 -37.44 -2.59 -75.54
C GLN A 654 -37.41 -2.71 -77.08
N ILE A 655 -36.30 -3.13 -77.69
CA ILE A 655 -36.28 -3.45 -79.13
C ILE A 655 -37.12 -4.70 -79.43
N THR A 656 -37.08 -5.71 -78.55
CA THR A 656 -37.92 -6.91 -78.71
C THR A 656 -39.40 -6.57 -78.66
N ILE A 657 -39.82 -5.80 -77.65
CA ILE A 657 -41.20 -5.29 -77.55
C ILE A 657 -41.53 -4.43 -78.78
N ALA A 658 -40.63 -3.58 -79.25
CA ALA A 658 -40.89 -2.75 -80.43
C ALA A 658 -41.19 -3.61 -81.68
N ARG A 659 -40.38 -4.64 -81.94
CA ARG A 659 -40.57 -5.56 -83.06
C ARG A 659 -41.85 -6.37 -82.95
N GLU A 660 -42.19 -6.86 -81.76
CA GLU A 660 -43.48 -7.54 -81.53
C GLU A 660 -44.67 -6.62 -81.80
N GLN A 661 -44.60 -5.37 -81.34
CA GLN A 661 -45.64 -4.37 -81.60
C GLN A 661 -45.72 -3.99 -83.08
N GLN A 662 -44.59 -3.92 -83.79
CA GLN A 662 -44.55 -3.73 -85.25
C GLN A 662 -45.23 -4.89 -85.97
N ALA A 663 -44.89 -6.14 -85.62
CA ALA A 663 -45.50 -7.35 -86.20
C ALA A 663 -47.02 -7.44 -85.92
N ALA A 664 -47.48 -6.94 -84.77
CA ALA A 664 -48.89 -6.83 -84.41
C ALA A 664 -49.62 -5.62 -85.04
N GLY A 665 -48.93 -4.79 -85.82
CA GLY A 665 -49.48 -3.57 -86.44
C GLY A 665 -49.64 -2.38 -85.48
N ASN A 666 -49.15 -2.48 -84.25
CA ASN A 666 -49.25 -1.49 -83.19
C ASN A 666 -48.06 -0.49 -83.20
N TYR A 667 -47.86 0.17 -84.33
CA TYR A 667 -46.73 1.08 -84.57
C TYR A 667 -46.60 2.26 -83.57
N THR A 668 -47.69 2.71 -82.93
CA THR A 668 -47.59 3.74 -81.86
C THR A 668 -47.02 3.18 -80.56
N ALA A 669 -47.31 1.92 -80.23
CA ALA A 669 -46.73 1.26 -79.06
C ALA A 669 -45.23 0.99 -79.30
N ALA A 670 -44.89 0.51 -80.50
CA ALA A 670 -43.50 0.31 -80.92
C ALA A 670 -42.65 1.59 -80.80
N GLN A 671 -43.19 2.74 -81.22
CA GLN A 671 -42.51 4.04 -81.10
C GLN A 671 -42.10 4.39 -79.65
N ARG A 672 -42.92 4.04 -78.66
CA ARG A 672 -42.61 4.31 -77.24
C ARG A 672 -41.46 3.43 -76.76
N SER A 673 -41.46 2.16 -77.15
CA SER A 673 -40.38 1.22 -76.81
C SER A 673 -39.06 1.62 -77.47
N LEU A 674 -39.08 2.02 -78.74
CA LEU A 674 -37.88 2.54 -79.43
C LEU A 674 -37.31 3.80 -78.78
N THR A 675 -38.18 4.68 -78.26
CA THR A 675 -37.72 5.89 -77.53
C THR A 675 -37.00 5.50 -76.23
N ARG A 676 -37.48 4.47 -75.51
CA ARG A 676 -36.83 3.96 -74.30
C ARG A 676 -35.51 3.25 -74.63
N ALA A 677 -35.49 2.45 -75.70
CA ALA A 677 -34.28 1.80 -76.19
C ALA A 677 -33.20 2.83 -76.55
N ALA A 678 -33.55 3.91 -77.25
CA ALA A 678 -32.61 4.98 -77.59
C ALA A 678 -32.05 5.73 -76.36
N ALA A 679 -32.85 5.92 -75.32
CA ALA A 679 -32.38 6.52 -74.07
C ALA A 679 -31.41 5.60 -73.31
N ALA A 680 -31.70 4.30 -73.29
CA ALA A 680 -30.79 3.29 -72.73
C ALA A 680 -29.50 3.18 -73.55
N TYR A 681 -29.58 3.21 -74.88
CA TYR A 681 -28.43 3.24 -75.78
C TYR A 681 -27.48 4.39 -75.48
N ARG A 682 -27.98 5.62 -75.31
CA ARG A 682 -27.13 6.77 -74.92
C ARG A 682 -26.37 6.56 -73.61
N THR A 683 -26.95 5.81 -72.68
CA THR A 683 -26.28 5.45 -71.41
C THR A 683 -25.16 4.45 -71.67
N LEU A 684 -25.40 3.44 -72.52
CA LEU A 684 -24.41 2.45 -72.94
C LEU A 684 -23.26 3.11 -73.75
N GLU A 685 -23.58 4.00 -74.68
CA GLU A 685 -22.62 4.80 -75.46
C GLU A 685 -21.78 5.72 -74.57
N THR A 686 -22.40 6.39 -73.60
CA THR A 686 -21.64 7.21 -72.64
C THR A 686 -20.72 6.33 -71.79
N ALA A 687 -21.19 5.15 -71.38
CA ALA A 687 -20.39 4.21 -70.61
C ALA A 687 -19.17 3.69 -71.39
N SER A 688 -19.32 3.36 -72.68
CA SER A 688 -18.22 2.87 -73.53
C SER A 688 -17.04 3.85 -73.60
N THR A 689 -17.32 5.16 -73.53
CA THR A 689 -16.27 6.19 -73.56
C THR A 689 -15.60 6.44 -72.20
N ARG A 690 -16.28 6.11 -71.09
CA ARG A 690 -15.82 6.41 -69.72
C ARG A 690 -15.07 5.26 -69.06
N ILE A 691 -15.27 4.03 -69.54
CA ILE A 691 -14.57 2.86 -69.01
C ILE A 691 -13.09 2.96 -69.37
N GLU A 692 -12.23 2.85 -68.37
CA GLU A 692 -10.78 2.93 -68.56
C GLU A 692 -10.14 1.53 -68.72
N THR A 693 -10.77 0.50 -68.16
CA THR A 693 -10.31 -0.90 -68.23
C THR A 693 -10.43 -1.43 -69.65
N THR A 694 -9.30 -1.51 -70.37
CA THR A 694 -9.28 -1.77 -71.82
C THR A 694 -10.04 -3.01 -72.28
N PRO A 695 -9.88 -4.21 -71.68
CA PRO A 695 -10.66 -5.39 -72.09
C PRO A 695 -12.17 -5.19 -71.93
N VAL A 696 -12.60 -4.53 -70.86
CA VAL A 696 -14.02 -4.23 -70.58
C VAL A 696 -14.54 -3.17 -71.54
N LYS A 697 -13.75 -2.13 -71.79
CA LYS A 697 -14.07 -1.04 -72.72
C LYS A 697 -14.35 -1.57 -74.12
N ASN A 698 -13.44 -2.39 -74.68
CA ASN A 698 -13.57 -2.92 -76.04
C ASN A 698 -14.87 -3.73 -76.22
N ARG A 699 -15.28 -4.47 -75.20
CA ARG A 699 -16.52 -5.25 -75.20
C ARG A 699 -17.75 -4.35 -75.16
N ILE A 700 -17.76 -3.36 -74.27
CA ILE A 700 -18.86 -2.38 -74.20
C ILE A 700 -18.94 -1.53 -75.48
N GLU A 701 -17.82 -1.19 -76.14
CA GLU A 701 -17.82 -0.55 -77.46
C GLU A 701 -18.43 -1.46 -78.55
N THR A 702 -18.13 -2.76 -78.50
CA THR A 702 -18.73 -3.75 -79.41
C THR A 702 -20.24 -3.89 -79.16
N ALA A 703 -20.65 -4.00 -77.89
CA ALA A 703 -22.06 -4.02 -77.50
C ALA A 703 -22.79 -2.73 -77.91
N ALA A 704 -22.18 -1.56 -77.72
CA ALA A 704 -22.76 -0.29 -78.15
C ALA A 704 -22.94 -0.25 -79.67
N SER A 705 -21.95 -0.69 -80.45
CA SER A 705 -22.02 -0.71 -81.92
C SER A 705 -23.15 -1.63 -82.41
N ALA A 706 -23.28 -2.83 -81.84
CA ALA A 706 -24.36 -3.76 -82.18
C ALA A 706 -25.74 -3.24 -81.73
N ALA A 707 -25.81 -2.55 -80.58
CA ALA A 707 -27.03 -1.91 -80.12
C ALA A 707 -27.49 -0.79 -81.06
N ASP A 708 -26.55 0.01 -81.59
CA ASP A 708 -26.82 1.05 -82.57
C ASP A 708 -27.40 0.44 -83.86
N GLU A 709 -26.78 -0.62 -84.39
CA GLU A 709 -27.25 -1.31 -85.60
C GLU A 709 -28.64 -1.94 -85.42
N SER A 710 -28.87 -2.61 -84.29
CA SER A 710 -30.18 -3.18 -83.96
C SER A 710 -31.26 -2.12 -83.79
N LEU A 711 -30.92 -0.99 -83.15
CA LEU A 711 -31.84 0.12 -82.91
C LEU A 711 -32.16 0.84 -84.23
N ALA A 712 -31.14 1.11 -85.06
CA ALA A 712 -31.28 1.71 -86.37
C ALA A 712 -32.20 0.87 -87.27
N THR A 713 -32.01 -0.44 -87.30
CA THR A 713 -32.87 -1.37 -88.05
C THR A 713 -34.34 -1.27 -87.61
N ALA A 714 -34.59 -1.28 -86.30
CA ALA A 714 -35.95 -1.20 -85.78
C ALA A 714 -36.59 0.18 -85.99
N ILE A 715 -35.80 1.25 -85.95
CA ILE A 715 -36.22 2.61 -86.30
C ILE A 715 -36.51 2.74 -87.80
N ASP A 716 -35.72 2.11 -88.67
CA ASP A 716 -35.93 2.15 -90.12
C ASP A 716 -37.22 1.45 -90.54
N GLU A 717 -37.53 0.30 -89.93
CA GLU A 717 -38.83 -0.37 -90.12
C GLU A 717 -40.00 0.52 -89.67
N GLN A 718 -39.84 1.20 -88.53
CA GLN A 718 -40.82 2.16 -88.02
C GLN A 718 -40.98 3.38 -88.95
N ARG A 719 -39.86 3.86 -89.52
CA ARG A 719 -39.80 4.99 -90.44
C ARG A 719 -40.49 4.64 -91.75
N ALA A 720 -40.23 3.45 -92.31
CA ALA A 720 -40.86 2.99 -93.54
C ALA A 720 -42.39 2.99 -93.44
N TYR A 721 -42.95 2.49 -92.33
CA TYR A 721 -44.40 2.52 -92.10
C TYR A 721 -44.97 3.95 -92.10
N TYR A 722 -44.35 4.88 -91.36
CA TYR A 722 -44.87 6.24 -91.30
C TYR A 722 -44.63 7.02 -92.61
N GLN A 723 -43.56 6.72 -93.37
CA GLN A 723 -43.34 7.29 -94.70
C GLN A 723 -44.41 6.83 -95.70
N ASP A 724 -44.72 5.53 -95.73
CA ASP A 724 -45.81 4.98 -96.55
C ASP A 724 -47.15 5.65 -96.19
N ARG A 725 -47.44 5.75 -94.90
CA ARG A 725 -48.65 6.43 -94.40
C ARG A 725 -48.69 7.93 -94.73
N ALA A 726 -47.55 8.61 -94.80
CA ALA A 726 -47.46 10.03 -95.14
C ALA A 726 -47.70 10.29 -96.63
N GLN A 727 -47.37 9.33 -97.50
CA GLN A 727 -47.54 9.43 -98.96
C GLN A 727 -48.95 9.09 -99.44
N ASN A 728 -49.81 8.53 -98.58
CA ASN A 728 -51.18 8.20 -98.94
C ASN A 728 -52.07 9.45 -99.01
N ASN A 729 -52.46 9.83 -100.24
CA ASN A 729 -53.26 11.03 -100.55
C ASN A 729 -54.70 11.02 -100.01
N GLU A 730 -55.22 9.88 -99.54
CA GLU A 730 -56.55 9.78 -98.92
C GLU A 730 -56.53 10.06 -97.40
N THR A 731 -55.37 10.40 -96.85
CA THR A 731 -55.18 10.60 -95.41
C THR A 731 -55.65 11.98 -94.98
N ALA A 732 -56.50 12.02 -93.95
CA ALA A 732 -56.94 13.27 -93.34
C ALA A 732 -55.77 14.10 -92.79
N VAL A 733 -55.88 15.43 -92.85
CA VAL A 733 -54.78 16.36 -92.58
C VAL A 733 -54.20 16.23 -91.15
N LEU A 734 -55.05 15.96 -90.14
CA LEU A 734 -54.60 15.70 -88.77
C LEU A 734 -53.71 14.45 -88.68
N THR A 735 -54.07 13.38 -89.39
CA THR A 735 -53.29 12.14 -89.44
C THR A 735 -51.95 12.38 -90.11
N THR A 736 -51.90 13.18 -91.19
CA THR A 736 -50.65 13.60 -91.82
C THR A 736 -49.76 14.38 -90.85
N ALA A 737 -50.32 15.35 -90.11
CA ALA A 737 -49.56 16.11 -89.11
C ALA A 737 -48.99 15.20 -88.01
N GLN A 738 -49.77 14.23 -87.52
CA GLN A 738 -49.32 13.26 -86.52
C GLN A 738 -48.22 12.33 -87.06
N THR A 739 -48.39 11.79 -88.27
CA THR A 739 -47.39 10.94 -88.94
C THR A 739 -46.06 11.66 -89.10
N GLN A 740 -46.07 12.89 -89.62
CA GLN A 740 -44.88 13.72 -89.79
C GLN A 740 -44.19 14.02 -88.45
N ARG A 741 -44.97 14.24 -87.38
CA ARG A 741 -44.41 14.39 -86.04
C ARG A 741 -43.71 13.12 -85.53
N GLN A 742 -44.21 11.93 -85.87
CA GLN A 742 -43.54 10.69 -85.50
C GLN A 742 -42.26 10.46 -86.32
N LEU A 743 -42.27 10.80 -87.62
CA LEU A 743 -41.06 10.78 -88.46
C LEU A 743 -39.97 11.73 -87.92
N ALA A 744 -40.36 12.94 -87.51
CA ALA A 744 -39.45 13.89 -86.88
C ALA A 744 -38.80 13.33 -85.60
N ARG A 745 -39.58 12.63 -84.78
CA ARG A 745 -39.09 11.97 -83.55
C ARG A 745 -38.13 10.82 -83.87
N LEU A 746 -38.43 10.00 -84.87
CA LEU A 746 -37.55 8.90 -85.30
C LEU A 746 -36.21 9.43 -85.81
N ALA A 747 -36.22 10.47 -86.65
CA ALA A 747 -35.01 11.10 -87.15
C ALA A 747 -34.17 11.74 -86.01
N ALA A 748 -34.82 12.33 -85.01
CA ALA A 748 -34.13 12.84 -83.83
C ALA A 748 -33.52 11.73 -82.94
N LEU A 749 -34.09 10.52 -82.94
CA LEU A 749 -33.54 9.39 -82.20
C LEU A 749 -32.26 8.84 -82.83
N THR A 750 -32.11 8.92 -84.16
CA THR A 750 -30.91 8.51 -84.91
C THR A 750 -29.90 9.64 -85.13
N GLY A 751 -30.13 10.80 -84.52
CA GLY A 751 -29.24 11.97 -84.64
C GLY A 751 -29.31 12.70 -85.99
N ASN A 752 -30.26 12.37 -86.86
CA ASN A 752 -30.48 13.06 -88.14
C ASN A 752 -31.36 14.31 -87.93
N THR A 753 -30.72 15.43 -87.57
CA THR A 753 -31.39 16.68 -87.24
C THR A 753 -32.06 17.34 -88.45
N ASP A 754 -31.52 17.16 -89.65
CA ASP A 754 -32.03 17.81 -90.86
C ASP A 754 -33.39 17.22 -91.24
N ASP A 755 -33.49 15.88 -91.33
CA ASP A 755 -34.76 15.18 -91.56
C ASP A 755 -35.76 15.45 -90.43
N ALA A 756 -35.29 15.51 -89.17
CA ALA A 756 -36.16 15.81 -88.03
C ALA A 756 -36.81 17.19 -88.15
N ASN A 757 -36.04 18.20 -88.54
CA ASN A 757 -36.52 19.56 -88.74
C ASN A 757 -37.47 19.65 -89.94
N GLU A 758 -37.16 18.96 -91.05
CA GLU A 758 -38.03 18.92 -92.23
C GLU A 758 -39.39 18.33 -91.89
N PHE A 759 -39.44 17.14 -91.29
CA PHE A 759 -40.69 16.49 -90.91
C PHE A 759 -41.46 17.32 -89.86
N GLN A 760 -40.76 18.03 -88.96
CA GLN A 760 -41.41 18.93 -88.02
C GLN A 760 -42.09 20.12 -88.72
N GLN A 761 -41.45 20.73 -89.73
CA GLN A 761 -42.05 21.80 -90.53
C GLN A 761 -43.25 21.30 -91.33
N GLN A 762 -43.15 20.12 -91.94
CA GLN A 762 -44.25 19.48 -92.67
C GLN A 762 -45.43 19.17 -91.72
N SER A 763 -45.15 18.71 -90.49
CA SER A 763 -46.15 18.49 -89.45
C SER A 763 -46.87 19.79 -89.05
N GLN A 764 -46.12 20.88 -88.84
CA GLN A 764 -46.67 22.19 -88.50
C GLN A 764 -47.57 22.72 -89.63
N THR A 765 -47.10 22.64 -90.87
CA THR A 765 -47.87 23.04 -92.07
C THR A 765 -49.17 22.25 -92.18
N ALA A 766 -49.13 20.93 -91.97
CA ALA A 766 -50.34 20.11 -91.94
C ALA A 766 -51.26 20.49 -90.78
N PHE A 767 -50.72 20.74 -89.58
CA PHE A 767 -51.54 21.15 -88.43
C PHE A 767 -52.21 22.52 -88.62
N GLU A 768 -51.52 23.48 -89.23
CA GLU A 768 -52.11 24.76 -89.63
C GLU A 768 -53.28 24.56 -90.59
N ARG A 769 -53.10 23.70 -91.61
CA ARG A 769 -54.17 23.34 -92.54
C ARG A 769 -55.35 22.64 -91.85
N TYR A 770 -55.09 21.77 -90.87
CA TYR A 770 -56.13 21.18 -90.02
C TYR A 770 -56.92 22.26 -89.28
N SER A 771 -56.22 23.20 -88.63
CA SER A 771 -56.85 24.30 -87.88
C SER A 771 -57.74 25.15 -88.78
N THR A 772 -57.26 25.49 -89.98
CA THR A 772 -58.04 26.21 -90.99
C THR A 772 -59.29 25.44 -91.40
N LEU A 773 -59.18 24.14 -91.73
CA LEU A 773 -60.32 23.32 -92.12
C LEU A 773 -61.36 23.16 -91.00
N VAL A 774 -60.92 22.99 -89.75
CA VAL A 774 -61.83 22.94 -88.59
C VAL A 774 -62.50 24.30 -88.35
N SER A 775 -61.77 25.40 -88.52
CA SER A 775 -62.35 26.74 -88.44
C SER A 775 -63.41 26.95 -89.52
N GLU A 776 -63.10 26.67 -90.78
CA GLU A 776 -64.05 26.76 -91.90
C GLU A 776 -65.27 25.84 -91.68
N GLY A 777 -65.04 24.62 -91.18
CA GLY A 777 -66.11 23.69 -90.83
C GLY A 777 -67.02 24.21 -89.72
N ASN A 778 -66.45 24.82 -88.67
CA ASN A 778 -67.21 25.46 -87.60
C ASN A 778 -67.98 26.69 -88.10
N ASP A 779 -67.40 27.51 -88.98
CA ASP A 779 -68.07 28.64 -89.59
C ASP A 779 -69.26 28.18 -90.45
N ASN A 780 -69.08 27.11 -91.23
CA ASN A 780 -70.15 26.47 -92.00
C ASN A 780 -71.26 25.93 -91.07
N LEU A 781 -70.88 25.24 -89.98
CA LEU A 781 -71.81 24.71 -88.99
C LEU A 781 -72.60 25.82 -88.29
N GLN A 782 -71.92 26.90 -87.91
CA GLN A 782 -72.55 28.06 -87.30
C GLN A 782 -73.49 28.77 -88.28
N ARG A 783 -73.09 28.91 -89.55
CA ARG A 783 -73.96 29.41 -90.62
C ARG A 783 -75.21 28.54 -90.80
N ALA A 784 -75.07 27.22 -90.76
CA ALA A 784 -76.19 26.29 -90.83
C ALA A 784 -77.17 26.50 -89.67
N ARG A 785 -76.66 26.56 -88.43
CA ARG A 785 -77.47 26.81 -87.21
C ARG A 785 -78.14 28.18 -87.21
N GLN A 786 -77.45 29.23 -87.65
CA GLN A 786 -78.04 30.58 -87.79
C GLN A 786 -79.12 30.60 -88.86
N ALA A 787 -78.91 29.92 -89.99
CA ALA A 787 -79.90 29.81 -91.04
C ALA A 787 -81.13 28.99 -90.58
N GLU A 788 -80.94 27.93 -89.79
CA GLU A 788 -82.01 27.18 -89.12
C GLU A 788 -82.80 28.07 -88.14
N ALA A 789 -82.12 28.84 -87.30
CA ALA A 789 -82.76 29.80 -86.40
C ALA A 789 -83.55 30.87 -87.17
N ASN A 790 -82.99 31.42 -88.26
CA ASN A 790 -83.67 32.38 -89.11
C ASN A 790 -84.87 31.78 -89.87
N LEU A 791 -84.84 30.48 -90.17
CA LEU A 791 -85.99 29.76 -90.73
C LEU A 791 -87.14 29.70 -89.71
N SER A 792 -86.84 29.46 -88.43
CA SER A 792 -87.85 29.44 -87.37
C SER A 792 -88.63 30.76 -87.26
N ALA A 793 -87.98 31.91 -87.52
CA ALA A 793 -88.63 33.22 -87.52
C ALA A 793 -89.63 33.45 -88.67
N VAL A 794 -89.58 32.63 -89.73
CA VAL A 794 -90.50 32.69 -90.89
C VAL A 794 -91.62 31.64 -90.77
N THR A 795 -91.58 30.77 -89.76
CA THR A 795 -92.66 29.81 -89.46
C THR A 795 -93.78 30.46 -88.66
N LEU A 796 -95.03 30.04 -88.87
CA LEU A 796 -96.22 30.72 -88.37
C LEU A 796 -96.44 30.55 -86.85
N THR A 797 -96.09 29.36 -86.32
CA THR A 797 -96.12 28.97 -84.90
C THR A 797 -95.65 27.51 -84.78
N SER A 798 -95.04 27.12 -83.66
CA SER A 798 -94.75 25.70 -83.36
C SER A 798 -95.91 25.04 -82.60
N ILE A 799 -96.42 23.90 -83.07
CA ILE A 799 -97.38 23.08 -82.31
C ILE A 799 -96.65 21.82 -81.85
N GLY A 800 -96.60 21.58 -80.53
CA GLY A 800 -95.90 20.42 -79.96
C GLY A 800 -94.40 20.38 -80.27
N GLY A 801 -93.76 21.54 -80.45
CA GLY A 801 -92.35 21.66 -80.84
C GLY A 801 -92.06 21.44 -82.32
N GLN A 802 -93.08 21.26 -83.17
CA GLN A 802 -92.90 21.12 -84.63
C GLN A 802 -93.26 22.41 -85.37
N PRO A 803 -92.41 22.86 -86.30
CA PRO A 803 -92.64 24.10 -87.05
C PRO A 803 -93.77 23.92 -88.07
N ILE A 804 -94.71 24.86 -88.09
CA ILE A 804 -95.77 24.92 -89.11
C ILE A 804 -95.59 26.21 -89.92
N PHE A 805 -95.70 26.11 -91.24
CA PHE A 805 -95.55 27.25 -92.16
C PHE A 805 -96.76 27.41 -93.08
N TRP A 806 -97.00 28.64 -93.52
CA TRP A 806 -98.06 28.92 -94.49
C TRP A 806 -97.69 28.37 -95.88
N ILE A 807 -98.67 27.83 -96.61
CA ILE A 807 -98.42 27.25 -97.94
C ILE A 807 -97.91 28.28 -98.96
N GLY A 808 -98.23 29.57 -98.79
CA GLY A 808 -97.70 30.66 -99.62
C GLY A 808 -96.23 31.05 -99.35
N ALA A 809 -95.59 30.44 -98.34
CA ALA A 809 -94.17 30.66 -98.01
C ALA A 809 -93.27 29.49 -98.43
N LEU A 810 -93.81 28.46 -99.09
CA LEU A 810 -93.12 27.20 -99.39
C LEU A 810 -91.81 27.40 -100.16
N ASP A 811 -91.81 28.23 -101.22
CA ASP A 811 -90.60 28.47 -102.04
C ASP A 811 -89.45 29.10 -101.22
N ARG A 812 -89.77 29.93 -100.23
CA ARG A 812 -88.76 30.53 -99.34
C ARG A 812 -88.23 29.53 -98.32
N VAL A 813 -89.07 28.59 -97.88
CA VAL A 813 -88.67 27.49 -96.98
C VAL A 813 -87.75 26.52 -97.71
N ASP A 814 -88.08 26.13 -98.94
CA ASP A 814 -87.27 25.20 -99.75
C ASP A 814 -85.89 25.78 -100.09
N ALA A 815 -85.82 27.06 -100.52
CA ALA A 815 -84.53 27.71 -100.78
C ALA A 815 -83.64 27.82 -99.52
N ARG A 816 -84.25 28.06 -98.35
CA ARG A 816 -83.52 28.10 -97.06
C ARG A 816 -83.11 26.72 -96.58
N GLN A 817 -83.93 25.70 -96.79
CA GLN A 817 -83.57 24.32 -96.52
C GLN A 817 -82.32 23.93 -97.32
N GLN A 818 -82.27 24.25 -98.61
CA GLN A 818 -81.09 23.98 -99.45
C GLN A 818 -79.83 24.63 -98.89
N MET A 819 -79.89 25.91 -98.50
CA MET A 819 -78.75 26.61 -97.89
C MET A 819 -78.29 25.98 -96.57
N ILE A 820 -79.23 25.59 -95.69
CA ILE A 820 -78.90 24.95 -94.40
C ILE A 820 -78.25 23.57 -94.64
N THR A 821 -78.83 22.77 -95.53
CA THR A 821 -78.35 21.43 -95.89
C THR A 821 -76.97 21.50 -96.53
N GLN A 822 -76.75 22.47 -97.43
CA GLN A 822 -75.46 22.72 -98.04
C GLN A 822 -74.42 23.15 -96.99
N ALA A 823 -74.76 24.05 -96.08
CA ALA A 823 -73.86 24.49 -95.02
C ALA A 823 -73.46 23.33 -94.06
N TYR A 824 -74.39 22.45 -93.70
CA TYR A 824 -74.05 21.23 -92.93
C TYR A 824 -73.20 20.25 -93.75
N ALA A 825 -73.46 20.09 -95.04
CA ALA A 825 -72.66 19.22 -95.92
C ALA A 825 -71.23 19.75 -96.09
N GLU A 826 -71.06 21.06 -96.33
CA GLU A 826 -69.74 21.72 -96.40
C GLU A 826 -69.02 21.68 -95.05
N ALA A 827 -69.74 21.83 -93.92
CA ALA A 827 -69.15 21.64 -92.60
C ALA A 827 -68.61 20.22 -92.41
N THR A 828 -69.41 19.22 -92.80
CA THR A 828 -69.05 17.80 -92.72
C THR A 828 -67.83 17.48 -93.58
N GLU A 829 -67.81 17.93 -94.84
CA GLU A 829 -66.68 17.73 -95.76
C GLU A 829 -65.39 18.34 -95.19
N LYS A 830 -65.45 19.56 -94.66
CA LYS A 830 -64.29 20.25 -94.07
C LYS A 830 -63.78 19.52 -92.82
N PHE A 831 -64.68 19.06 -91.94
CA PHE A 831 -64.30 18.26 -90.79
C PHE A 831 -63.73 16.88 -91.18
N ASP A 832 -64.28 16.21 -92.19
CA ASP A 832 -63.75 14.93 -92.69
C ASP A 832 -62.35 15.09 -93.31
N ALA A 833 -62.16 16.11 -94.15
CA ALA A 833 -60.85 16.43 -94.73
C ALA A 833 -59.82 16.81 -93.66
N ALA A 834 -60.25 17.49 -92.59
CA ALA A 834 -59.41 17.76 -91.44
C ALA A 834 -59.08 16.48 -90.64
N GLY A 835 -59.98 15.50 -90.61
CA GLY A 835 -59.93 14.34 -89.72
C GLY A 835 -60.60 14.59 -88.36
N ALA A 836 -61.42 15.64 -88.25
CA ALA A 836 -62.22 16.01 -87.09
C ALA A 836 -63.53 15.19 -87.05
N THR A 837 -63.40 13.87 -86.90
CA THR A 837 -64.49 12.91 -87.08
C THR A 837 -65.67 13.13 -86.13
N ALA A 838 -65.43 13.55 -84.89
CA ALA A 838 -66.48 13.85 -83.91
C ALA A 838 -67.32 15.06 -84.34
N GLN A 839 -66.66 16.11 -84.83
CA GLN A 839 -67.31 17.31 -85.35
C GLN A 839 -68.07 17.02 -86.65
N ALA A 840 -67.49 16.22 -87.56
CA ALA A 840 -68.18 15.74 -88.76
C ALA A 840 -69.44 14.94 -88.40
N THR A 841 -69.36 14.06 -87.40
CA THR A 841 -70.51 13.28 -86.91
C THR A 841 -71.59 14.18 -86.33
N THR A 842 -71.20 15.16 -85.52
CA THR A 842 -72.13 16.15 -84.95
C THR A 842 -72.86 16.92 -86.05
N ALA A 843 -72.13 17.38 -87.07
CA ALA A 843 -72.73 18.10 -88.21
C ALA A 843 -73.75 17.23 -88.97
N ARG A 844 -73.43 15.94 -89.22
CA ARG A 844 -74.36 14.98 -89.86
C ARG A 844 -75.59 14.70 -89.01
N GLU A 845 -75.43 14.55 -87.70
CA GLU A 845 -76.53 14.31 -86.77
C GLU A 845 -77.49 15.52 -86.71
N GLU A 846 -76.94 16.73 -86.63
CA GLU A 846 -77.73 17.97 -86.64
C GLU A 846 -78.46 18.17 -87.97
N GLN A 847 -77.80 17.92 -89.10
CA GLN A 847 -78.41 17.93 -90.43
C GLN A 847 -79.59 16.96 -90.51
N SER A 848 -79.41 15.71 -90.07
CA SER A 848 -80.47 14.69 -90.08
C SER A 848 -81.65 15.09 -89.19
N ALA A 849 -81.36 15.63 -88.00
CA ALA A 849 -82.39 16.11 -87.09
C ALA A 849 -83.18 17.30 -87.67
N PHE A 850 -82.50 18.20 -88.39
CA PHE A 850 -83.12 19.30 -89.10
C PHE A 850 -84.04 18.80 -90.23
N ASP A 851 -83.55 17.91 -91.10
CA ASP A 851 -84.32 17.34 -92.22
C ASP A 851 -85.57 16.60 -91.74
N GLN A 852 -85.45 15.82 -90.65
CA GLN A 852 -86.59 15.13 -90.04
C GLN A 852 -87.63 16.11 -89.46
N ARG A 853 -87.18 17.17 -88.78
CA ARG A 853 -88.06 18.21 -88.22
C ARG A 853 -88.82 18.93 -89.33
N LEU A 854 -88.15 19.26 -90.44
CA LEU A 854 -88.76 19.97 -91.56
C LEU A 854 -89.74 19.08 -92.34
N SER A 855 -89.39 17.81 -92.58
CA SER A 855 -90.26 16.85 -93.26
C SER A 855 -91.59 16.65 -92.53
N ARG A 856 -91.56 16.48 -91.19
CA ARG A 856 -92.80 16.41 -90.39
C ARG A 856 -93.55 17.74 -90.36
N GLY A 857 -92.83 18.87 -90.24
CA GLY A 857 -93.43 20.20 -90.32
C GLY A 857 -94.16 20.44 -91.65
N ARG A 858 -93.61 19.93 -92.76
CA ARG A 858 -94.24 19.98 -94.09
C ARG A 858 -95.54 19.17 -94.13
N LEU A 859 -95.56 17.97 -93.56
CA LEU A 859 -96.75 17.13 -93.48
C LEU A 859 -97.86 17.79 -92.63
N LEU A 860 -97.49 18.37 -91.49
CA LEU A 860 -98.42 19.13 -90.64
C LEU A 860 -98.92 20.41 -91.31
N SER A 861 -98.07 21.11 -92.05
CA SER A 861 -98.45 22.33 -92.78
C SER A 861 -99.40 22.03 -93.93
N TYR A 862 -99.20 20.92 -94.66
CA TYR A 862 -100.18 20.42 -95.63
C TYR A 862 -101.47 19.97 -94.97
N GLY A 863 -101.40 19.32 -93.81
CA GLY A 863 -102.58 18.96 -93.00
C GLY A 863 -103.37 20.17 -92.53
N LEU A 864 -102.69 21.22 -92.05
CA LEU A 864 -103.31 22.49 -91.64
C LEU A 864 -103.91 23.22 -92.83
N ALA A 865 -103.21 23.30 -93.97
CA ALA A 865 -103.74 23.89 -95.20
C ALA A 865 -104.99 23.13 -95.67
N GLY A 866 -104.98 21.80 -95.58
CA GLY A 866 -106.16 20.96 -95.83
C GLY A 866 -107.31 21.25 -94.85
N ALA A 867 -107.03 21.38 -93.55
CA ALA A 867 -108.04 21.66 -92.53
C ALA A 867 -108.63 23.09 -92.64
N VAL A 868 -107.80 24.10 -92.91
CA VAL A 868 -108.24 25.48 -93.16
C VAL A 868 -109.02 25.57 -94.47
N GLY A 869 -108.56 24.89 -95.53
CA GLY A 869 -109.29 24.80 -96.78
C GLY A 869 -110.65 24.09 -96.61
N PHE A 870 -110.70 23.01 -95.84
CA PHE A 870 -111.93 22.30 -95.52
C PHE A 870 -112.87 23.12 -94.62
N GLY A 871 -112.31 23.82 -93.61
CA GLY A 871 -113.06 24.75 -92.76
C GLY A 871 -113.64 25.92 -93.56
N PHE A 872 -112.88 26.47 -94.51
CA PHE A 872 -113.37 27.48 -95.46
C PHE A 872 -114.49 26.91 -96.34
N LEU A 873 -114.36 25.67 -96.85
CA LEU A 873 -115.44 25.00 -97.57
C LEU A 873 -116.68 24.77 -96.70
N ILE A 874 -116.53 24.44 -95.42
CA ILE A 874 -117.65 24.33 -94.47
C ILE A 874 -118.33 25.69 -94.26
N ILE A 875 -117.56 26.76 -94.05
CA ILE A 875 -118.10 28.12 -93.89
C ILE A 875 -118.84 28.55 -95.16
N VAL A 876 -118.25 28.34 -96.33
CA VAL A 876 -118.90 28.59 -97.63
C VAL A 876 -120.17 27.75 -97.78
N SER A 877 -120.15 26.49 -97.33
CA SER A 877 -121.34 25.62 -97.36
C SER A 877 -122.44 26.05 -96.38
N LEU A 878 -122.07 26.55 -95.20
CA LEU A 878 -123.00 27.10 -94.20
C LEU A 878 -123.64 28.40 -94.71
N GLU A 879 -122.84 29.29 -95.29
CA GLU A 879 -123.33 30.51 -95.98
C GLU A 879 -124.26 30.16 -97.15
N LEU A 880 -123.89 29.19 -98.00
CA LEU A 880 -124.77 28.68 -99.07
C LEU A 880 -126.08 28.10 -98.53
N ARG A 881 -126.06 27.44 -97.36
CA ARG A 881 -127.27 26.92 -96.69
C ARG A 881 -128.14 28.04 -96.11
N ALA A 882 -127.54 29.09 -95.57
CA ALA A 882 -128.24 30.28 -95.08
C ALA A 882 -128.93 31.03 -96.24
N ILE A 883 -128.24 31.15 -97.39
CA ILE A 883 -128.80 31.70 -98.63
C ILE A 883 -129.95 30.83 -99.17
N TYR A 884 -129.84 29.50 -99.08
CA TYR A 884 -130.91 28.59 -99.53
C TYR A 884 -132.16 28.65 -98.64
N ARG A 885 -132.02 28.80 -97.31
CA ARG A 885 -133.16 29.02 -96.40
C ARG A 885 -133.86 30.37 -96.63
N TYR A 886 -133.09 31.41 -96.91
CA TYR A 886 -133.63 32.73 -97.27
C TYR A 886 -134.43 32.70 -98.58
N ALA A 887 -134.04 31.86 -99.54
CA ALA A 887 -134.77 31.68 -100.79
C ALA A 887 -136.08 30.89 -100.64
N GLN A 888 -136.15 29.93 -99.70
CA GLN A 888 -137.34 29.08 -99.50
C GLN A 888 -138.46 29.75 -98.67
N GLU A 889 -138.13 30.70 -97.77
CA GLU A 889 -139.12 31.51 -97.03
C GLU A 889 -139.65 32.72 -97.81
N SER A 890 -139.11 32.99 -99.01
CA SER A 890 -139.53 34.13 -99.86
C SER A 890 -140.62 33.77 -100.89
N GLU A 891 -141.10 32.52 -100.95
CA GLU A 891 -142.09 32.05 -101.96
C GLU A 891 -143.50 31.73 -101.39
N GLU A 892 -143.72 31.92 -100.07
CA GLU A 892 -145.02 31.67 -99.40
C GLU A 892 -145.58 32.92 -98.65
N ALA A 893 -145.42 34.10 -99.25
CA ALA A 893 -146.12 35.34 -98.89
C ALA A 893 -146.74 35.99 -100.13
N ILE A 894 -147.87 35.45 -100.60
CA ILE A 894 -148.70 35.99 -101.69
C ILE A 894 -150.02 36.53 -101.08
N SER A 895 -150.26 37.84 -101.23
CA SER A 895 -151.52 38.62 -101.10
C SER A 895 -152.29 38.70 -99.75
N GLY A 896 -152.18 39.85 -99.05
CA GLY A 896 -153.28 40.80 -98.75
C GLY A 896 -154.07 40.79 -97.40
N ASP A 897 -153.87 41.86 -96.57
CA ASP A 897 -154.81 42.68 -95.72
C ASP A 897 -155.71 42.05 -94.61
N PHE A 898 -156.03 42.63 -93.42
CA PHE A 898 -155.74 43.90 -92.68
C PHE A 898 -156.38 43.82 -91.23
N LEU A 899 -155.67 44.29 -90.17
CA LEU A 899 -156.06 45.33 -89.15
C LEU A 899 -157.36 45.20 -88.24
N ILE A 900 -157.56 45.72 -87.00
CA ILE A 900 -156.95 46.65 -85.99
C ILE A 900 -157.59 46.39 -84.57
N GLU A 901 -156.94 46.66 -83.40
CA GLU A 901 -157.11 47.77 -82.39
C GLU A 901 -157.69 47.28 -81.03
N PRO A 902 -157.76 48.05 -79.91
CA PRO A 902 -157.15 49.36 -79.54
C PRO A 902 -156.53 49.48 -78.10
N GLU A 903 -155.77 50.58 -77.88
CA GLU A 903 -155.57 51.46 -76.67
C GLU A 903 -155.30 50.86 -75.25
N ALA A 904 -154.58 51.49 -74.29
CA ALA A 904 -154.28 52.88 -73.97
C ALA A 904 -153.01 53.05 -73.07
N SER A 905 -152.61 54.32 -72.92
CA SER A 905 -151.54 55.00 -72.16
C SER A 905 -151.12 54.52 -70.75
N SER A 906 -149.80 54.47 -70.51
CA SER A 906 -149.01 55.44 -69.72
C SER A 906 -147.52 55.19 -69.90
#